data_AF-A0A0J9XKG6-F1
#
_entry.id   AF-A0A0J9XKG6-F1
#
_cell.length_a   1.000
_cell.length_b   1.000
_cell.length_c   1.000
_cell.angle_alpha   90.00
_cell.angle_beta   90.00
_cell.angle_gamma   90.00
#
_symmetry.space_group_name_H-M   'P 1'
#
loop_
_entity.id
_entity.type
_entity.pdbx_description
1 polymer ?
#
loop_
_entity_poly.entity_id
_entity_poly.type
_entity_poly.pdbx_seq_one_letter_code
_entity_poly.pdbx_strand_id
1 'polypeptide(L)'
;MTATIATAKTAAKVSAAAAFFAKTSRAFQVHGANTEVGKTIFSTVLLARNNGDRIPTHYIKPVSTGPAAEEDLRHIKQYSPKTASECLVQYKDPVSPHLAVMRDFQTPLADSDIVAEVRRSLTAISSQAGTQNSFALVESAGGVLSPGPSGSLQADIYRPLRLPALLVGDAKLGGISATISAYESLFLRGFDVPLLLTFKEDRYRNFEFFQDFFAKKNVEVAAIPAPPPPLPSLEEDVFQMQDYYSEVSNSDVIKQANDYLTDFHKRRLSDLQSIKKRASETIWYPFSQHSLINQSTIIAIDSAYGDFFQSFEDNSSSLEPLFDASASWWTQGLGHGNPDLALTSANAAGRYGHVILANTIHEPALKLAEKLLALTANPRLSRVFYSDNGSTGVEVGIKMAFKAACARYNWAEPETDSNSTGSALRDIGVLGLKRSYHGDTIGTMDCCEPSVYNKQVNWYRERGAWLEYPVVKQVKGRWVVENLETGDIVEEFNTLQDVFSLDKRDRKTFESYKTTVLEAIKKHLDAGKKFGALLIEPVLLGAGGMMAVDPLFQNALVTAVRENAALFGAQETNGSNENDWQGLPVIFDEVFTGLFRLGHATAASLIQVHPDITVNAKLLTGGLLPLCTTMASNNIFEAFLSAEKVDGLLHGHSYTAHPVGCAVAAASLDTFQEMSDNGAWNSYKAAWDGEKTWSMWEKAFVAQVSHSGKVDGVFSLGSVLAITLKDDISTGYASNATEDFKSYLEATDTGSFSLHIRGLGNVIYIMTSQSTEPRTIGHIQSLILDYLKTN
;
A
#
# COMPACT_ATOMS: atom_id res chain seq x y z
N MET A 1 13.01 24.68 37.21
CA MET A 1 11.76 23.91 37.31
C MET A 1 11.60 23.14 36.02
N THR A 2 11.72 21.82 36.15
CA THR A 2 11.70 20.78 35.13
C THR A 2 10.32 20.72 34.45
N ALA A 3 10.30 20.61 33.12
CA ALA A 3 9.10 20.32 32.37
C ALA A 3 8.48 19.03 32.93
N THR A 4 7.31 19.16 33.54
CA THR A 4 6.60 18.01 34.10
C THR A 4 5.81 17.43 32.94
N ILE A 5 6.42 16.48 32.22
CA ILE A 5 5.62 15.45 31.56
C ILE A 5 4.88 14.77 32.72
N ALA A 6 3.56 14.83 32.72
CA ALA A 6 2.77 13.96 33.58
C ALA A 6 3.12 12.52 33.19
N THR A 7 4.09 11.93 33.90
CA THR A 7 4.51 10.55 33.73
C THR A 7 3.40 9.63 34.20
N ALA A 8 2.40 9.42 33.36
CA ALA A 8 1.73 8.13 33.30
C ALA A 8 2.63 7.25 32.41
N LYS A 9 3.61 6.58 33.02
CA LYS A 9 4.21 5.36 32.44
C LYS A 9 3.13 4.27 32.42
N THR A 10 2.13 4.42 31.55
CA THR A 10 1.45 3.25 30.99
C THR A 10 2.35 2.78 29.85
N ALA A 11 2.61 1.48 29.76
CA ALA A 11 3.26 0.90 28.59
C ALA A 11 2.58 1.49 27.35
N ALA A 12 3.35 2.15 26.48
CA ALA A 12 2.81 2.80 25.29
C ALA A 12 2.04 1.73 24.52
N LYS A 13 0.70 1.77 24.60
CA LYS A 13 -0.16 0.97 23.75
C LYS A 13 0.26 1.30 22.32
N VAL A 14 0.43 0.29 21.47
CA VAL A 14 0.59 0.52 20.03
C VAL A 14 -0.57 1.43 19.64
N SER A 15 -0.29 2.65 19.20
CA SER A 15 -1.33 3.58 18.77
C SER A 15 -1.29 3.55 17.26
N ALA A 16 -2.15 2.73 16.63
CA ALA A 16 -2.41 2.93 15.22
C ALA A 16 -2.87 4.36 15.03
N ALA A 17 -2.11 5.12 14.24
CA ALA A 17 -2.44 6.50 13.96
C ALA A 17 -3.74 6.50 13.14
N ALA A 18 -4.82 6.96 13.75
CA ALA A 18 -6.16 6.87 13.21
C ALA A 18 -6.76 8.24 12.97
N ALA A 19 -7.51 8.36 11.88
CA ALA A 19 -8.22 9.57 11.51
C ALA A 19 -9.26 9.89 12.57
N PHE A 20 -9.32 11.15 12.98
CA PHE A 20 -10.32 11.58 13.95
C PHE A 20 -11.57 12.05 13.22
N PHE A 21 -12.70 11.52 13.66
CA PHE A 21 -14.02 11.99 13.29
C PHE A 21 -14.93 11.78 14.49
N ALA A 22 -15.86 12.68 14.70
CA ALA A 22 -16.88 12.55 15.74
C ALA A 22 -18.22 13.07 15.22
N LYS A 23 -19.31 12.34 15.47
CA LYS A 23 -20.65 12.71 15.00
C LYS A 23 -21.07 14.11 15.47
N THR A 24 -20.86 14.40 16.75
CA THR A 24 -21.31 15.63 17.43
C THR A 24 -20.19 16.64 17.67
N SER A 25 -18.92 16.23 17.60
CA SER A 25 -17.78 17.11 17.85
C SER A 25 -17.09 17.49 16.54
N ARG A 26 -17.19 18.77 16.16
CA ARG A 26 -16.51 19.32 14.99
C ARG A 26 -15.07 19.65 15.37
N ALA A 27 -14.10 18.98 14.76
CA ALA A 27 -12.68 19.22 15.00
C ALA A 27 -11.99 19.62 13.71
N PHE A 28 -11.17 20.67 13.76
CA PHE A 28 -10.45 21.19 12.60
C PHE A 28 -8.98 21.44 12.91
N GLN A 29 -8.13 21.21 11.92
CA GLN A 29 -6.70 21.54 12.00
C GLN A 29 -6.47 22.93 11.40
N VAL A 30 -5.88 23.85 12.15
CA VAL A 30 -5.57 25.21 11.68
C VAL A 30 -4.14 25.24 11.14
N HIS A 31 -4.00 25.57 9.86
CA HIS A 31 -2.73 25.77 9.16
C HIS A 31 -2.56 27.20 8.69
N GLY A 32 -1.32 27.68 8.66
CA GLY A 32 -0.97 28.97 8.08
C GLY A 32 -0.29 28.79 6.73
N ALA A 33 -0.55 29.68 5.79
CA ALA A 33 0.23 29.78 4.56
C ALA A 33 1.70 30.11 4.88
N ASN A 34 1.94 30.85 5.97
CA ASN A 34 3.26 31.17 6.49
C ASN A 34 3.21 31.43 8.02
N THR A 35 4.33 31.81 8.63
CA THR A 35 4.35 32.43 9.96
C THR A 35 3.67 33.81 9.94
N GLU A 36 3.15 34.26 11.08
CA GLU A 36 2.56 35.61 11.26
C GLU A 36 1.36 35.97 10.35
N VAL A 37 0.72 34.98 9.73
CA VAL A 37 -0.53 35.18 8.96
C VAL A 37 -1.77 35.34 9.84
N GLY A 38 -1.61 35.27 11.17
CA GLY A 38 -2.69 35.48 12.14
C GLY A 38 -3.43 34.23 12.60
N LYS A 39 -2.82 33.03 12.54
CA LYS A 39 -3.44 31.76 13.00
C LYS A 39 -4.17 31.90 14.33
N THR A 40 -3.48 32.35 15.38
CA THR A 40 -4.02 32.50 16.73
C THR A 40 -5.15 33.53 16.82
N ILE A 41 -5.12 34.58 15.98
CA ILE A 41 -6.21 35.57 15.89
C ILE A 41 -7.47 34.90 15.33
N PHE A 42 -7.34 34.18 14.21
CA PHE A 42 -8.46 33.48 13.59
C PHE A 42 -9.01 32.34 14.45
N SER A 43 -8.13 31.59 15.12
CA SER A 43 -8.52 30.60 16.12
C SER A 43 -9.38 31.25 17.21
N THR A 44 -8.92 32.36 17.80
CA THR A 44 -9.69 33.12 18.80
C THR A 44 -11.06 33.57 18.29
N VAL A 45 -11.14 34.12 17.07
CA VAL A 45 -12.40 34.58 16.45
C VAL A 45 -13.43 33.45 16.33
N LEU A 46 -13.01 32.28 15.83
CA LEU A 46 -13.90 31.12 15.66
C LEU A 46 -14.33 30.52 17.00
N LEU A 47 -13.43 30.48 17.98
CA LEU A 47 -13.73 30.04 19.35
C LEU A 47 -14.72 30.99 20.02
N ALA A 48 -14.52 32.31 19.91
CA ALA A 48 -15.43 33.32 20.45
C ALA A 48 -16.82 33.23 19.81
N ARG A 49 -16.92 33.01 18.49
CA ARG A 49 -18.20 32.79 17.79
C ARG A 49 -18.96 31.61 18.37
N ASN A 50 -18.31 30.45 18.48
CA ASN A 50 -18.94 29.23 18.99
C ASN A 50 -19.29 29.35 20.48
N ASN A 51 -18.48 30.04 21.28
CA ASN A 51 -18.81 30.38 22.67
C ASN A 51 -20.07 31.27 22.78
N GLY A 52 -20.24 32.21 21.85
CA GLY A 52 -21.45 33.04 21.73
C GLY A 52 -22.70 32.20 21.43
N ASP A 53 -22.55 31.17 20.60
CA ASP A 53 -23.57 30.17 20.29
C ASP A 53 -23.79 29.11 21.39
N ARG A 54 -23.11 29.25 22.54
CA ARG A 54 -23.14 28.33 23.68
C ARG A 54 -22.69 26.91 23.31
N ILE A 55 -21.85 26.78 22.30
CA ILE A 55 -21.19 25.53 21.94
C ILE A 55 -19.89 25.44 22.74
N PRO A 56 -19.65 24.36 23.51
CA PRO A 56 -18.37 24.14 24.18
C PRO A 56 -17.21 24.15 23.19
N THR A 57 -16.18 24.94 23.51
CA THR A 57 -15.02 25.13 22.64
C THR A 57 -13.73 24.62 23.26
N HIS A 58 -12.87 24.05 22.42
CA HIS A 58 -11.58 23.50 22.81
C HIS A 58 -10.46 23.96 21.87
N TYR A 59 -9.30 24.26 22.44
CA TYR A 59 -8.11 24.66 21.70
C TYR A 59 -6.92 23.79 22.11
N ILE A 60 -6.32 23.12 21.13
CA ILE A 60 -5.17 22.24 21.31
C ILE A 60 -4.01 22.84 20.54
N LYS A 61 -2.90 23.12 21.22
CA LYS A 61 -1.63 23.49 20.62
C LYS A 61 -0.63 22.35 20.80
N PRO A 62 -0.43 21.48 19.79
CA PRO A 62 0.44 20.33 19.98
C PRO A 62 1.90 20.73 20.20
N VAL A 63 2.37 21.75 19.49
CA VAL A 63 3.74 22.23 19.58
C VAL A 63 3.75 23.76 19.60
N SER A 64 4.48 24.33 20.54
CA SER A 64 4.68 25.76 20.69
C SER A 64 6.15 26.07 20.98
N THR A 65 6.61 27.23 20.52
CA THR A 65 8.02 27.66 20.58
C THR A 65 8.09 29.11 21.04
N GLY A 66 9.05 29.45 21.88
CA GLY A 66 9.23 30.80 22.44
C GLY A 66 8.96 30.88 23.94
N PRO A 67 9.20 32.06 24.55
CA PRO A 67 9.00 32.24 25.98
C PRO A 67 7.52 32.07 26.36
N ALA A 68 7.24 31.48 27.53
CA ALA A 68 5.87 31.26 28.02
C ALA A 68 5.03 32.55 28.17
N ALA A 69 5.69 33.72 28.20
CA ALA A 69 5.03 35.02 28.22
C ALA A 69 4.36 35.37 26.87
N GLU A 70 4.82 34.79 25.76
CA GLU A 70 4.37 34.99 24.38
C GLU A 70 3.57 33.79 23.86
N GLU A 71 3.06 32.94 24.76
CA GLU A 71 2.38 31.70 24.42
C GLU A 71 1.01 31.92 23.77
N ASP A 72 0.74 31.24 22.65
CA ASP A 72 -0.58 31.21 22.00
C ASP A 72 -1.71 30.86 23.00
N LEU A 73 -1.43 29.95 23.93
CA LEU A 73 -2.37 29.52 24.97
C LEU A 73 -2.75 30.67 25.92
N ARG A 74 -1.81 31.56 26.24
CA ARG A 74 -2.08 32.75 27.06
C ARG A 74 -3.02 33.69 26.32
N HIS A 75 -2.79 33.88 25.03
CA HIS A 75 -3.65 34.67 24.15
C HIS A 75 -5.08 34.11 24.13
N ILE A 76 -5.25 32.79 23.91
CA ILE A 76 -6.57 32.14 23.94
C ILE A 76 -7.24 32.31 25.31
N LYS A 77 -6.53 32.10 26.43
CA LYS A 77 -7.09 32.27 27.79
C LYS A 77 -7.54 33.69 28.07
N GLN A 78 -6.86 34.69 27.51
CA GLN A 78 -7.16 36.10 27.71
C GLN A 78 -8.38 36.55 26.91
N TYR A 79 -8.50 36.11 25.65
CA TYR A 79 -9.52 36.63 24.72
C TYR A 79 -10.68 35.65 24.46
N SER A 80 -10.55 34.38 24.85
CA SER A 80 -11.62 33.38 24.82
C SER A 80 -11.64 32.55 26.11
N PRO A 81 -11.89 33.17 27.29
CA PRO A 81 -11.72 32.53 28.60
C PRO A 81 -12.67 31.35 28.87
N LYS A 82 -13.72 31.17 28.06
CA LYS A 82 -14.64 30.03 28.15
C LYS A 82 -14.13 28.79 27.39
N THR A 83 -13.07 28.93 26.61
CA THR A 83 -12.47 27.83 25.85
C THR A 83 -11.53 27.02 26.75
N ALA A 84 -11.71 25.70 26.74
CA ALA A 84 -10.74 24.80 27.35
C ALA A 84 -9.50 24.72 26.45
N SER A 85 -8.33 25.07 26.97
CA SER A 85 -7.10 25.20 26.18
C SER A 85 -5.98 24.34 26.76
N GLU A 86 -5.28 23.57 25.92
CA GLU A 86 -4.09 22.81 26.30
C GLU A 86 -2.93 23.00 25.31
N CYS A 87 -1.71 22.86 25.83
CA CYS A 87 -0.47 22.83 25.05
C CYS A 87 0.25 21.53 25.41
N LEU A 88 0.58 20.70 24.41
CA LEU A 88 1.24 19.41 24.69
C LEU A 88 2.72 19.64 25.00
N VAL A 89 3.37 20.54 24.24
CA VAL A 89 4.82 20.76 24.31
C VAL A 89 5.15 22.22 24.04
N GLN A 90 5.94 22.81 24.95
CA GLN A 90 6.46 24.17 24.84
C GLN A 90 7.99 24.14 24.87
N TYR A 91 8.61 24.63 23.80
CA TYR A 91 10.05 24.90 23.74
C TYR A 91 10.34 26.37 24.03
N LYS A 92 11.51 26.67 24.61
CA LYS A 92 11.81 28.02 25.11
C LYS A 92 12.28 28.98 24.03
N ASP A 93 13.03 28.49 23.06
CA ASP A 93 13.62 29.31 22.00
C ASP A 93 12.57 29.63 20.92
N PRO A 94 12.35 30.92 20.55
CA PRO A 94 11.38 31.32 19.53
C PRO A 94 11.90 31.06 18.11
N VAL A 95 12.17 29.79 17.80
CA VAL A 95 12.57 29.31 16.47
C VAL A 95 11.69 28.14 16.03
N SER A 96 11.81 27.71 14.77
CA SER A 96 11.06 26.54 14.29
C SER A 96 11.28 25.30 15.17
N PRO A 97 10.25 24.46 15.40
CA PRO A 97 10.30 23.36 16.36
C PRO A 97 11.53 22.45 16.31
N HIS A 98 11.97 22.01 15.12
CA HIS A 98 13.16 21.16 14.97
C HIS A 98 14.44 21.80 15.54
N LEU A 99 14.63 23.11 15.37
CA LEU A 99 15.76 23.85 15.94
C LEU A 99 15.59 24.07 17.44
N ALA A 100 14.37 24.31 17.89
CA ALA A 100 14.08 24.55 19.31
C ALA A 100 14.41 23.31 20.15
N VAL A 101 14.07 22.11 19.65
CA VAL A 101 14.45 20.82 20.26
C VAL A 101 15.97 20.68 20.38
N MET A 102 16.70 20.95 19.30
CA MET A 102 18.16 20.85 19.27
C MET A 102 18.82 21.80 20.29
N ARG A 103 18.30 23.02 20.42
CA ARG A 103 18.85 24.07 21.29
C ARG A 103 18.46 23.91 22.76
N ASP A 104 17.29 23.34 23.03
CA ASP A 104 16.86 23.00 24.39
C ASP A 104 17.50 21.69 24.91
N PHE A 105 18.36 21.04 24.12
CA PHE A 105 19.01 19.74 24.39
C PHE A 105 18.01 18.65 24.79
N GLN A 106 16.83 18.66 24.18
CA GLN A 106 15.78 17.67 24.41
C GLN A 106 15.77 16.61 23.31
N THR A 107 15.32 15.40 23.66
CA THR A 107 15.01 14.38 22.65
C THR A 107 13.79 14.85 21.85
N PRO A 108 13.84 14.82 20.50
CA PRO A 108 12.66 15.08 19.68
C PRO A 108 11.52 14.14 20.05
N LEU A 109 10.31 14.68 20.16
CA LEU A 109 9.12 13.84 20.25
C LEU A 109 8.87 13.15 18.92
N ALA A 110 8.52 11.87 18.98
CA ALA A 110 8.13 11.13 17.80
C ALA A 110 6.79 11.65 17.26
N ASP A 111 6.63 11.65 15.95
CA ASP A 111 5.39 12.11 15.30
C ASP A 111 4.18 11.30 15.77
N SER A 112 4.36 10.00 15.94
CA SER A 112 3.34 9.07 16.47
C SER A 112 2.83 9.47 17.85
N ASP A 113 3.71 9.99 18.71
CA ASP A 113 3.36 10.37 20.09
C ASP A 113 2.54 11.67 20.08
N ILE A 114 2.92 12.64 19.24
CA ILE A 114 2.16 13.88 19.04
C ILE A 114 0.75 13.55 18.53
N VAL A 115 0.65 12.69 17.51
CA VAL A 115 -0.63 12.27 16.92
C VAL A 115 -1.50 11.53 17.94
N ALA A 116 -0.92 10.57 18.67
CA ALA A 116 -1.64 9.79 19.67
C ALA A 116 -2.22 10.69 20.76
N GLU A 117 -1.45 11.67 21.22
CA GLU A 117 -1.88 12.58 22.28
C GLU A 117 -2.97 13.55 21.81
N VAL A 118 -2.83 14.13 20.61
CA VAL A 118 -3.90 14.96 20.02
C VAL A 118 -5.18 14.14 19.84
N ARG A 119 -5.09 12.90 19.33
CA ARG A 119 -6.25 12.02 19.20
C ARG A 119 -6.88 11.73 20.55
N ARG A 120 -6.08 11.41 21.57
CA ARG A 120 -6.55 11.15 22.95
C ARG A 120 -7.36 12.33 23.48
N SER A 121 -6.86 13.55 23.31
CA SER A 121 -7.56 14.76 23.72
C SER A 121 -8.87 14.98 22.96
N LEU A 122 -8.87 14.83 21.63
CA LEU A 122 -10.08 14.95 20.82
C LEU A 122 -11.15 13.89 21.17
N THR A 123 -10.73 12.66 21.43
CA THR A 123 -11.61 11.58 21.91
C THR A 123 -12.19 11.91 23.29
N ALA A 124 -11.40 12.46 24.20
CA ALA A 124 -11.89 12.90 25.52
C ALA A 124 -12.91 14.03 25.39
N ILE A 125 -12.66 15.01 24.52
CA ILE A 125 -13.59 16.11 24.21
C ILE A 125 -14.92 15.57 23.68
N SER A 126 -14.86 14.65 22.71
CA SER A 126 -16.08 14.07 22.13
C SER A 126 -16.86 13.23 23.14
N SER A 127 -16.15 12.45 23.96
CA SER A 127 -16.76 11.64 25.02
C SER A 127 -17.45 12.51 26.07
N GLN A 128 -16.85 13.65 26.45
CA GLN A 128 -17.44 14.60 27.41
C GLN A 128 -18.65 15.34 26.83
N ALA A 129 -18.62 15.68 25.54
CA ALA A 129 -19.74 16.33 24.87
C ALA A 129 -20.97 15.41 24.73
N GLY A 130 -20.73 14.09 24.56
CA GLY A 130 -21.80 13.11 24.38
C GLY A 130 -22.66 13.44 23.16
N THR A 131 -23.94 13.73 23.39
CA THR A 131 -24.89 14.13 22.34
C THR A 131 -24.89 15.64 22.05
N GLN A 132 -24.20 16.45 22.86
CA GLN A 132 -24.09 17.89 22.63
C GLN A 132 -23.05 18.18 21.55
N ASN A 133 -23.30 19.21 20.75
CA ASN A 133 -22.32 19.67 19.78
C ASN A 133 -21.12 20.30 20.50
N SER A 134 -19.90 20.02 20.05
CA SER A 134 -18.69 20.73 20.50
C SER A 134 -17.83 21.16 19.32
N PHE A 135 -16.92 22.10 19.56
CA PHE A 135 -16.03 22.67 18.54
C PHE A 135 -14.58 22.67 19.03
N ALA A 136 -13.69 22.01 18.31
CA ALA A 136 -12.28 21.90 18.66
C ALA A 136 -11.38 22.40 17.52
N LEU A 137 -10.34 23.16 17.89
CA LEU A 137 -9.27 23.56 16.97
C LEU A 137 -7.96 22.95 17.42
N VAL A 138 -7.26 22.32 16.49
CA VAL A 138 -5.86 21.88 16.65
C VAL A 138 -5.00 22.82 15.83
N GLU A 139 -4.22 23.67 16.48
CA GLU A 139 -3.42 24.68 15.78
C GLU A 139 -2.00 24.19 15.51
N SER A 140 -1.60 24.17 14.23
CA SER A 140 -0.23 23.83 13.82
C SER A 140 0.79 24.91 14.23
N ALA A 141 2.08 24.55 14.21
CA ALA A 141 3.18 25.48 14.39
C ALA A 141 3.79 25.86 13.03
N GLY A 142 4.06 27.15 12.81
CA GLY A 142 4.61 27.63 11.54
C GLY A 142 3.61 27.60 10.38
N GLY A 143 4.10 27.34 9.17
CA GLY A 143 3.30 27.12 7.96
C GLY A 143 3.03 25.63 7.70
N VAL A 144 2.24 25.33 6.66
CA VAL A 144 1.85 23.96 6.26
C VAL A 144 3.04 22.99 6.20
N LEU A 145 4.15 23.41 5.59
CA LEU A 145 5.36 22.59 5.41
C LEU A 145 6.51 23.01 6.33
N SER A 146 6.21 23.64 7.48
CA SER A 146 7.24 23.86 8.49
C SER A 146 7.65 22.55 9.16
N PRO A 147 8.93 22.33 9.50
CA PRO A 147 9.34 21.14 10.24
C PRO A 147 8.82 21.16 11.68
N GLY A 148 8.25 20.03 12.12
CA GLY A 148 7.93 19.74 13.51
C GLY A 148 9.16 19.34 14.35
N PRO A 149 8.96 18.91 15.60
CA PRO A 149 10.05 18.56 16.52
C PRO A 149 11.02 17.50 15.97
N SER A 150 10.50 16.48 15.29
CA SER A 150 11.26 15.39 14.67
C SER A 150 12.01 15.77 13.38
N GLY A 151 11.68 16.93 12.79
CA GLY A 151 12.09 17.32 11.45
C GLY A 151 11.08 16.98 10.35
N SER A 152 10.10 16.12 10.61
CA SER A 152 8.98 15.85 9.69
C SER A 152 8.15 17.11 9.44
N LEU A 153 7.57 17.24 8.25
CA LEU A 153 6.75 18.40 7.91
C LEU A 153 5.41 18.35 8.68
N GLN A 154 4.92 19.49 9.17
CA GLN A 154 3.67 19.57 9.95
C GLN A 154 2.48 18.88 9.27
N ALA A 155 2.31 19.06 7.96
CA ALA A 155 1.25 18.41 7.20
C ALA A 155 1.36 16.87 7.18
N ASP A 156 2.58 16.32 7.22
CA ASP A 156 2.83 14.88 7.27
C ASP A 156 2.61 14.32 8.68
N ILE A 157 3.00 15.07 9.72
CA ILE A 157 2.75 14.72 11.13
C ILE A 157 1.26 14.53 11.39
N TYR A 158 0.40 15.45 10.93
CA TYR A 158 -1.05 15.39 11.19
C TYR A 158 -1.84 14.60 10.16
N ARG A 159 -1.19 14.10 9.10
CA ARG A 159 -1.85 13.30 8.06
C ARG A 159 -2.62 12.09 8.60
N PRO A 160 -2.14 11.34 9.62
CA PRO A 160 -2.91 10.24 10.17
C PRO A 160 -4.23 10.67 10.82
N LEU A 161 -4.30 11.87 11.41
CA LEU A 161 -5.54 12.39 12.00
C LEU A 161 -6.56 12.81 10.93
N ARG A 162 -6.08 13.24 9.76
CA ARG A 162 -6.88 13.69 8.61
C ARG A 162 -8.08 14.58 9.01
N LEU A 163 -7.85 15.48 9.97
CA LEU A 163 -8.82 16.52 10.31
C LEU A 163 -9.01 17.45 9.11
N PRO A 164 -10.23 17.92 8.81
CA PRO A 164 -10.41 18.97 7.81
C PRO A 164 -9.59 20.21 8.21
N ALA A 165 -8.89 20.79 7.24
CA ALA A 165 -7.91 21.85 7.46
C ALA A 165 -8.50 23.24 7.21
N LEU A 166 -8.41 24.13 8.19
CA LEU A 166 -8.67 25.56 8.00
C LEU A 166 -7.35 26.22 7.62
N LEU A 167 -7.31 26.86 6.44
CA LEU A 167 -6.11 27.52 5.95
C LEU A 167 -6.18 29.02 6.25
N VAL A 168 -5.16 29.57 6.89
CA VAL A 168 -5.01 31.00 7.10
C VAL A 168 -4.07 31.56 6.03
N GLY A 169 -4.65 32.28 5.07
CA GLY A 169 -3.96 32.87 3.93
C GLY A 169 -3.22 34.16 4.27
N ASP A 170 -2.19 34.45 3.50
CA ASP A 170 -1.37 35.64 3.66
C ASP A 170 -1.97 36.84 2.89
N ALA A 171 -2.30 37.90 3.62
CA ALA A 171 -2.89 39.12 3.08
C ALA A 171 -1.83 40.10 2.51
N LYS A 172 -0.54 39.85 2.73
CA LYS A 172 0.56 40.73 2.31
C LYS A 172 0.92 40.50 0.83
N LEU A 173 1.83 41.34 0.31
CA LEU A 173 2.40 41.17 -1.03
C LEU A 173 3.09 39.80 -1.15
N GLY A 174 2.81 39.08 -2.23
CA GLY A 174 3.27 37.69 -2.43
C GLY A 174 2.39 36.63 -1.75
N GLY A 175 1.44 37.07 -0.91
CA GLY A 175 0.59 36.18 -0.13
C GLY A 175 -0.37 35.32 -0.96
N ILE A 176 -0.74 35.76 -2.17
CA ILE A 176 -1.54 34.94 -3.11
C ILE A 176 -0.81 33.63 -3.42
N SER A 177 0.45 33.73 -3.86
CA SER A 177 1.24 32.55 -4.22
C SER A 177 1.47 31.65 -3.01
N ALA A 178 1.87 32.23 -1.87
CA ALA A 178 2.10 31.47 -0.65
C ALA A 178 0.85 30.69 -0.20
N THR A 179 -0.32 31.32 -0.29
CA THR A 179 -1.60 30.71 0.09
C THR A 179 -2.00 29.58 -0.84
N ILE A 180 -1.87 29.76 -2.17
CA ILE A 180 -2.17 28.70 -3.14
C ILE A 180 -1.22 27.50 -2.94
N SER A 181 0.08 27.75 -2.83
CA SER A 181 1.06 26.66 -2.62
C SER A 181 0.82 25.90 -1.31
N ALA A 182 0.41 26.60 -0.25
CA ALA A 182 0.02 25.97 1.01
C ALA A 182 -1.24 25.10 0.86
N TYR A 183 -2.26 25.59 0.15
CA TYR A 183 -3.47 24.82 -0.17
C TYR A 183 -3.14 23.56 -0.99
N GLU A 184 -2.38 23.70 -2.07
CA GLU A 184 -1.99 22.56 -2.93
C GLU A 184 -1.18 21.53 -2.14
N SER A 185 -0.33 21.97 -1.22
CA SER A 185 0.46 21.09 -0.35
C SER A 185 -0.40 20.26 0.62
N LEU A 186 -1.46 20.85 1.16
CA LEU A 186 -2.46 20.14 1.97
C LEU A 186 -3.29 19.18 1.10
N PHE A 187 -3.74 19.65 -0.06
CA PHE A 187 -4.60 18.88 -0.96
C PHE A 187 -3.87 17.63 -1.51
N LEU A 188 -2.61 17.76 -1.90
CA LEU A 188 -1.77 16.63 -2.36
C LEU A 188 -1.55 15.57 -1.28
N ARG A 189 -1.62 15.95 -0.01
CA ARG A 189 -1.57 15.03 1.13
C ARG A 189 -2.94 14.42 1.45
N GLY A 190 -4.01 14.84 0.78
CA GLY A 190 -5.36 14.31 0.96
C GLY A 190 -6.15 14.95 2.10
N PHE A 191 -5.80 16.17 2.52
CA PHE A 191 -6.65 16.96 3.41
C PHE A 191 -7.81 17.61 2.65
N ASP A 192 -8.98 17.64 3.28
CA ASP A 192 -10.08 18.53 2.88
C ASP A 192 -9.83 19.92 3.44
N VAL A 193 -9.91 20.97 2.62
CA VAL A 193 -9.73 22.36 3.06
C VAL A 193 -11.06 23.11 2.89
N PRO A 194 -11.99 23.06 3.86
CA PRO A 194 -13.32 23.66 3.68
C PRO A 194 -13.32 25.19 3.73
N LEU A 195 -12.37 25.81 4.42
CA LEU A 195 -12.39 27.25 4.71
C LEU A 195 -10.98 27.86 4.61
N LEU A 196 -10.90 28.97 3.86
CA LEU A 196 -9.79 29.89 3.85
C LEU A 196 -10.13 31.13 4.68
N LEU A 197 -9.24 31.50 5.59
CA LEU A 197 -9.34 32.67 6.45
C LEU A 197 -8.26 33.67 6.05
N THR A 198 -8.57 34.95 5.92
CA THR A 198 -7.57 35.97 5.58
C THR A 198 -7.95 37.34 6.11
N PHE A 199 -6.97 38.22 6.30
CA PHE A 199 -7.25 39.60 6.64
C PHE A 199 -7.60 40.41 5.38
N LYS A 200 -8.53 41.35 5.53
CA LYS A 200 -8.78 42.41 4.57
C LYS A 200 -7.63 43.40 4.63
N GLU A 201 -6.93 43.50 3.52
CA GLU A 201 -5.86 44.46 3.30
C GLU A 201 -6.19 45.23 2.02
N ASP A 202 -6.66 46.46 2.18
CA ASP A 202 -7.17 47.29 1.08
C ASP A 202 -6.09 47.66 0.07
N ARG A 203 -4.81 47.63 0.47
CA ARG A 203 -3.70 47.90 -0.44
C ARG A 203 -3.50 46.79 -1.47
N TYR A 204 -3.55 45.52 -1.06
CA TYR A 204 -3.23 44.38 -1.93
C TYR A 204 -4.48 43.64 -2.42
N ARG A 205 -5.57 43.69 -1.67
CA ARG A 205 -6.87 43.10 -2.01
C ARG A 205 -6.80 41.61 -2.38
N ASN A 206 -5.86 40.87 -1.78
CA ASN A 206 -5.71 39.43 -2.00
C ASN A 206 -7.01 38.66 -1.74
N PHE A 207 -7.81 39.11 -0.76
CA PHE A 207 -9.07 38.47 -0.39
C PHE A 207 -10.09 38.41 -1.54
N GLU A 208 -10.13 39.41 -2.43
CA GLU A 208 -11.04 39.40 -3.59
C GLU A 208 -10.61 38.34 -4.60
N PHE A 209 -9.31 38.25 -4.87
CA PHE A 209 -8.77 37.19 -5.71
C PHE A 209 -9.05 35.80 -5.12
N PHE A 210 -8.88 35.65 -3.80
CA PHE A 210 -9.14 34.39 -3.13
C PHE A 210 -10.60 33.97 -3.25
N GLN A 211 -11.57 34.88 -3.10
CA GLN A 211 -12.99 34.58 -3.26
C GLN A 211 -13.28 33.90 -4.61
N ASP A 212 -12.80 34.47 -5.71
CA ASP A 212 -13.01 33.92 -7.06
C ASP A 212 -12.26 32.61 -7.30
N PHE A 213 -11.02 32.51 -6.82
CA PHE A 213 -10.17 31.34 -7.03
C PHE A 213 -10.68 30.12 -6.26
N PHE A 214 -11.00 30.30 -4.99
CA PHE A 214 -11.37 29.22 -4.07
C PHE A 214 -12.85 28.80 -4.19
N ALA A 215 -13.74 29.67 -4.68
CA ALA A 215 -15.10 29.28 -5.04
C ALA A 215 -15.12 28.12 -6.05
N LYS A 216 -14.22 28.13 -7.05
CA LYS A 216 -14.08 27.04 -8.05
C LYS A 216 -13.56 25.73 -7.47
N LYS A 217 -13.08 25.76 -6.22
CA LYS A 217 -12.56 24.60 -5.48
C LYS A 217 -13.48 24.18 -4.34
N ASN A 218 -14.68 24.78 -4.24
CA ASN A 218 -15.63 24.57 -3.15
C ASN A 218 -15.03 24.88 -1.76
N VAL A 219 -14.16 25.89 -1.69
CA VAL A 219 -13.55 26.39 -0.45
C VAL A 219 -14.14 27.75 -0.14
N GLU A 220 -14.74 27.89 1.05
CA GLU A 220 -15.31 29.16 1.51
C GLU A 220 -14.19 30.14 1.88
N VAL A 221 -14.37 31.44 1.64
CA VAL A 221 -13.37 32.47 1.96
C VAL A 221 -13.94 33.50 2.94
N ALA A 222 -13.42 33.48 4.16
CA ALA A 222 -13.77 34.44 5.20
C ALA A 222 -12.68 35.51 5.35
N ALA A 223 -13.00 36.73 4.92
CA ALA A 223 -12.11 37.88 5.01
C ALA A 223 -12.58 38.86 6.10
N ILE A 224 -11.75 39.11 7.11
CA ILE A 224 -12.07 40.00 8.25
C ILE A 224 -11.08 41.17 8.32
N PRO A 225 -11.42 42.31 8.96
CA PRO A 225 -10.44 43.38 9.23
C PRO A 225 -9.20 42.84 9.97
N ALA A 226 -8.03 43.43 9.73
CA ALA A 226 -6.83 43.14 10.52
C ALA A 226 -7.01 43.62 11.98
N PRO A 227 -6.34 43.00 12.97
CA PRO A 227 -6.35 43.49 14.34
C PRO A 227 -5.76 44.91 14.41
N PRO A 228 -6.25 45.75 15.33
CA PRO A 228 -5.73 47.11 15.49
C PRO A 228 -4.26 47.10 15.95
N PRO A 229 -3.50 48.18 15.69
CA PRO A 229 -2.10 48.26 16.10
C PRO A 229 -1.97 48.34 17.63
N PRO A 230 -0.92 47.73 18.23
CA PRO A 230 -0.79 47.68 19.68
C PRO A 230 -0.76 49.06 20.35
N LEU A 231 -1.43 49.19 21.49
CA LEU A 231 -1.42 50.41 22.31
C LEU A 231 -0.28 50.40 23.36
N PRO A 232 0.23 51.58 23.79
CA PRO A 232 1.32 51.65 24.77
C PRO A 232 0.96 51.10 26.16
N SER A 233 -0.32 51.20 26.55
CA SER A 233 -0.81 50.63 27.81
C SER A 233 -1.32 49.22 27.57
N LEU A 234 -0.79 48.25 28.33
CA LEU A 234 -1.22 46.85 28.24
C LEU A 234 -2.73 46.71 28.51
N GLU A 235 -3.28 47.45 29.48
CA GLU A 235 -4.70 47.37 29.83
C GLU A 235 -5.59 47.92 28.72
N GLU A 236 -5.20 49.05 28.11
CA GLU A 236 -5.93 49.64 26.98
C GLU A 236 -5.84 48.74 25.74
N ASP A 237 -4.70 48.12 25.51
CA ASP A 237 -4.47 47.15 24.42
C ASP A 237 -5.34 45.90 24.59
N VAL A 238 -5.42 45.35 25.81
CA VAL A 238 -6.31 44.21 26.12
C VAL A 238 -7.76 44.58 25.81
N PHE A 239 -8.22 45.76 26.26
CA PHE A 239 -9.59 46.21 26.03
C PHE A 239 -9.89 46.40 24.53
N GLN A 240 -8.98 47.05 23.80
CA GLN A 240 -9.11 47.24 22.36
C GLN A 240 -9.21 45.90 21.61
N MET A 241 -8.37 44.93 21.97
CA MET A 241 -8.41 43.60 21.38
C MET A 241 -9.67 42.82 21.75
N GLN A 242 -10.19 42.97 22.97
CA GLN A 242 -11.48 42.39 23.37
C GLN A 242 -12.64 42.93 22.54
N ASP A 243 -12.68 44.25 22.32
CA ASP A 243 -13.68 44.90 21.46
C ASP A 243 -13.57 44.38 20.02
N TYR A 244 -12.34 44.31 19.47
CA TYR A 244 -12.10 43.74 18.15
C TYR A 244 -12.63 42.29 18.03
N TYR A 245 -12.32 41.40 18.98
CA TYR A 245 -12.83 40.02 18.93
C TYR A 245 -14.34 39.95 19.07
N SER A 246 -14.94 40.78 19.93
CA SER A 246 -16.38 40.85 20.12
C SER A 246 -17.09 41.28 18.83
N GLU A 247 -16.59 42.31 18.15
CA GLU A 247 -17.14 42.79 16.88
C GLU A 247 -16.99 41.76 15.77
N VAL A 248 -15.76 41.27 15.55
CA VAL A 248 -15.45 40.38 14.42
C VAL A 248 -16.11 39.02 14.57
N SER A 249 -16.13 38.42 15.76
CA SER A 249 -16.79 37.13 15.98
C SER A 249 -18.32 37.20 15.81
N ASN A 250 -18.91 38.39 15.96
CA ASN A 250 -20.34 38.62 15.71
C ASN A 250 -20.66 39.15 14.30
N SER A 251 -19.64 39.34 13.45
CA SER A 251 -19.82 39.74 12.06
C SER A 251 -20.54 38.66 11.24
N ASP A 252 -21.25 39.08 10.19
CA ASP A 252 -21.96 38.14 9.33
C ASP A 252 -21.02 37.23 8.52
N VAL A 253 -19.82 37.71 8.20
CA VAL A 253 -18.78 36.90 7.55
C VAL A 253 -18.39 35.69 8.40
N ILE A 254 -18.16 35.89 9.70
CA ILE A 254 -17.77 34.79 10.60
C ILE A 254 -18.95 33.87 10.92
N LYS A 255 -20.17 34.39 11.01
CA LYS A 255 -21.38 33.55 11.11
C LYS A 255 -21.51 32.63 9.90
N GLN A 256 -21.44 33.18 8.68
CA GLN A 256 -21.52 32.41 7.44
C GLN A 256 -20.42 31.34 7.35
N ALA A 257 -19.19 31.69 7.71
CA ALA A 257 -18.08 30.74 7.75
C ALA A 257 -18.34 29.59 8.74
N ASN A 258 -18.84 29.89 9.95
CA ASN A 258 -19.14 28.89 10.96
C ASN A 258 -20.33 27.99 10.59
N ASP A 259 -21.36 28.56 9.94
CA ASP A 259 -22.49 27.81 9.40
C ASP A 259 -22.04 26.88 8.27
N TYR A 260 -21.18 27.38 7.38
CA TYR A 260 -20.56 26.56 6.32
C TYR A 260 -19.78 25.37 6.88
N LEU A 261 -18.95 25.58 7.93
CA LEU A 261 -18.25 24.49 8.60
C LEU A 261 -19.20 23.47 9.24
N THR A 262 -20.33 23.93 9.77
CA THR A 262 -21.38 23.06 10.32
C THR A 262 -21.99 22.19 9.23
N ASP A 263 -22.33 22.78 8.09
CA ASP A 263 -22.96 22.06 6.99
C ASP A 263 -21.98 21.17 6.23
N PHE A 264 -20.71 21.55 6.14
CA PHE A 264 -19.62 20.68 5.69
C PHE A 264 -19.55 19.40 6.54
N HIS A 265 -19.55 19.53 7.87
CA HIS A 265 -19.52 18.39 8.79
C HIS A 265 -20.76 17.49 8.65
N LYS A 266 -21.96 18.08 8.56
CA LYS A 266 -23.21 17.33 8.36
C LYS A 266 -23.20 16.55 7.04
N ARG A 267 -22.72 17.16 5.94
CA ARG A 267 -22.60 16.48 4.64
C ARG A 267 -21.65 15.30 4.73
N ARG A 268 -20.46 15.49 5.30
CA ARG A 268 -19.49 14.41 5.52
C ARG A 268 -20.10 13.25 6.32
N LEU A 269 -20.83 13.54 7.39
CA LEU A 269 -21.53 12.52 8.18
C LEU A 269 -22.59 11.77 7.36
N SER A 270 -23.42 12.49 6.61
CA SER A 270 -24.45 11.91 5.74
C SER A 270 -23.86 11.02 4.65
N ASP A 271 -22.73 11.43 4.07
CA ASP A 271 -22.03 10.65 3.05
C ASP A 271 -21.49 9.34 3.62
N LEU A 272 -20.86 9.39 4.80
CA LEU A 272 -20.36 8.21 5.51
C LEU A 272 -21.48 7.24 5.90
N GLN A 273 -22.62 7.75 6.40
CA GLN A 273 -23.77 6.92 6.78
C GLN A 273 -24.47 6.27 5.58
N SER A 274 -24.41 6.87 4.40
CA SER A 274 -25.10 6.37 3.21
C SER A 274 -24.22 5.50 2.30
N ILE A 275 -22.89 5.52 2.48
CA ILE A 275 -21.95 4.94 1.51
C ILE A 275 -22.14 3.43 1.34
N LYS A 276 -22.33 2.68 2.44
CA LYS A 276 -22.52 1.21 2.40
C LYS A 276 -23.77 0.83 1.62
N LYS A 277 -24.89 1.53 1.88
CA LYS A 277 -26.16 1.33 1.16
C LYS A 277 -26.00 1.63 -0.33
N ARG A 278 -25.52 2.83 -0.68
CA ARG A 278 -25.33 3.23 -2.08
C ARG A 278 -24.44 2.24 -2.82
N ALA A 279 -23.37 1.76 -2.18
CA ALA A 279 -22.47 0.77 -2.76
C ALA A 279 -23.17 -0.57 -3.05
N SER A 280 -23.95 -1.10 -2.10
CA SER A 280 -24.69 -2.35 -2.29
C SER A 280 -25.71 -2.30 -3.44
N GLU A 281 -26.24 -1.11 -3.74
CA GLU A 281 -27.22 -0.90 -4.81
C GLU A 281 -26.59 -0.65 -6.19
N THR A 282 -25.31 -0.25 -6.24
CA THR A 282 -24.71 0.30 -7.47
C THR A 282 -23.44 -0.42 -7.95
N ILE A 283 -22.70 -1.12 -7.07
CA ILE A 283 -21.38 -1.68 -7.41
C ILE A 283 -21.46 -3.18 -7.72
N TRP A 284 -20.89 -3.57 -8.86
CA TRP A 284 -20.58 -4.98 -9.15
C TRP A 284 -19.19 -5.34 -8.61
N TYR A 285 -19.13 -5.90 -7.41
CA TYR A 285 -17.89 -6.35 -6.78
C TYR A 285 -17.23 -7.54 -7.49
N PRO A 286 -15.89 -7.53 -7.70
CA PRO A 286 -15.15 -8.67 -8.24
C PRO A 286 -15.07 -9.81 -7.20
N PHE A 287 -15.00 -11.07 -7.69
CA PHE A 287 -14.86 -12.28 -6.86
C PHE A 287 -15.84 -12.36 -5.68
N SER A 288 -17.09 -11.94 -5.91
CA SER A 288 -18.10 -11.85 -4.85
C SER A 288 -19.44 -12.39 -5.31
N GLN A 289 -20.15 -13.09 -4.41
CA GLN A 289 -21.54 -13.49 -4.63
C GLN A 289 -22.46 -12.41 -4.06
N HIS A 290 -23.09 -11.62 -4.93
CA HIS A 290 -23.91 -10.46 -4.55
C HIS A 290 -25.11 -10.80 -3.68
N SER A 291 -25.65 -12.03 -3.73
CA SER A 291 -26.71 -12.43 -2.79
C SER A 291 -26.26 -12.47 -1.33
N LEU A 292 -24.95 -12.52 -1.09
CA LEU A 292 -24.33 -12.50 0.24
C LEU A 292 -23.80 -11.11 0.62
N ILE A 293 -23.75 -10.18 -0.32
CA ILE A 293 -23.34 -8.79 -0.06
C ILE A 293 -24.56 -7.96 0.31
N ASN A 294 -24.46 -7.28 1.45
CA ASN A 294 -25.45 -6.28 1.86
C ASN A 294 -24.76 -5.17 2.69
N GLN A 295 -25.55 -4.21 3.18
CA GLN A 295 -25.01 -3.07 3.94
C GLN A 295 -24.13 -3.49 5.14
N SER A 296 -24.46 -4.60 5.83
CA SER A 296 -23.70 -5.03 7.02
C SER A 296 -22.38 -5.72 6.68
N THR A 297 -22.21 -6.22 5.45
CA THR A 297 -20.98 -6.91 5.03
C THR A 297 -20.00 -5.97 4.32
N ILE A 298 -20.43 -4.76 3.96
CA ILE A 298 -19.58 -3.76 3.31
C ILE A 298 -18.87 -2.94 4.39
N ILE A 299 -17.54 -2.86 4.28
CA ILE A 299 -16.72 -1.96 5.10
C ILE A 299 -16.67 -0.59 4.40
N ALA A 300 -17.08 0.46 5.11
CA ALA A 300 -16.97 1.83 4.61
C ALA A 300 -15.58 2.35 4.95
N ILE A 301 -14.78 2.69 3.94
CA ILE A 301 -13.45 3.27 4.13
C ILE A 301 -13.52 4.76 3.79
N ASP A 302 -13.27 5.64 4.76
CA ASP A 302 -13.17 7.09 4.56
C ASP A 302 -11.84 7.45 3.89
N SER A 303 -10.76 6.85 4.38
CA SER A 303 -9.40 7.11 3.92
C SER A 303 -8.44 6.00 4.35
N ALA A 304 -7.17 6.12 3.92
CA ALA A 304 -6.11 5.22 4.33
C ALA A 304 -4.79 6.00 4.49
N TYR A 305 -3.92 5.55 5.38
CA TYR A 305 -2.57 6.08 5.59
C TYR A 305 -1.64 5.05 6.23
N GLY A 306 -0.41 4.93 5.74
CA GLY A 306 0.49 3.87 6.17
C GLY A 306 -0.15 2.50 5.92
N ASP A 307 -0.19 1.62 6.91
CA ASP A 307 -0.79 0.30 6.75
C ASP A 307 -2.28 0.22 7.14
N PHE A 308 -2.92 1.36 7.40
CA PHE A 308 -4.25 1.39 8.02
C PHE A 308 -5.30 2.07 7.13
N PHE A 309 -6.42 1.39 6.93
CA PHE A 309 -7.68 2.01 6.56
C PHE A 309 -8.28 2.76 7.75
N GLN A 310 -9.13 3.74 7.45
CA GLN A 310 -9.95 4.47 8.40
C GLN A 310 -11.40 4.13 8.09
N SER A 311 -11.93 3.15 8.81
CA SER A 311 -13.27 2.61 8.54
C SER A 311 -14.35 3.33 9.35
N PHE A 312 -15.54 3.41 8.78
CA PHE A 312 -16.72 3.95 9.42
C PHE A 312 -17.74 2.84 9.69
N GLU A 313 -18.22 2.79 10.93
CA GLU A 313 -19.32 1.93 11.35
C GLU A 313 -20.52 2.74 11.82
N ASP A 314 -21.73 2.34 11.43
CA ASP A 314 -22.97 3.10 11.68
C ASP A 314 -23.20 3.36 13.17
N ASN A 315 -22.80 2.40 14.02
CA ASN A 315 -22.92 2.47 15.47
C ASN A 315 -21.73 3.15 16.15
N SER A 316 -20.61 3.36 15.45
CA SER A 316 -19.45 4.05 16.01
C SER A 316 -19.66 5.56 16.04
N SER A 317 -19.15 6.22 17.07
CA SER A 317 -19.04 7.68 17.11
C SER A 317 -17.81 8.20 16.36
N SER A 318 -16.87 7.32 15.98
CA SER A 318 -15.57 7.65 15.39
C SER A 318 -15.19 6.78 14.19
N LEU A 319 -14.14 7.21 13.47
CA LEU A 319 -13.44 6.36 12.52
C LEU A 319 -12.49 5.42 13.27
N GLU A 320 -12.46 4.16 12.85
CA GLU A 320 -11.66 3.10 13.44
C GLU A 320 -10.49 2.72 12.51
N PRO A 321 -9.26 2.59 13.05
CA PRO A 321 -8.14 2.10 12.28
C PRO A 321 -8.27 0.60 12.03
N LEU A 322 -8.08 0.20 10.78
CA LEU A 322 -8.14 -1.18 10.35
C LEU A 322 -6.87 -1.50 9.55
N PHE A 323 -6.00 -2.35 10.09
CA PHE A 323 -4.75 -2.74 9.43
C PHE A 323 -5.06 -3.57 8.18
N ASP A 324 -4.52 -3.17 7.03
CA ASP A 324 -4.72 -3.85 5.76
C ASP A 324 -3.82 -5.09 5.65
N ALA A 325 -4.19 -6.15 6.38
CA ALA A 325 -3.49 -7.44 6.35
C ALA A 325 -3.58 -8.15 4.99
N SER A 326 -4.49 -7.72 4.11
CA SER A 326 -4.58 -8.20 2.73
C SER A 326 -3.62 -7.48 1.77
N ALA A 327 -2.96 -6.42 2.24
CA ALA A 327 -2.18 -5.49 1.44
C ALA A 327 -2.93 -5.03 0.18
N SER A 328 -4.24 -4.78 0.30
CA SER A 328 -5.17 -4.43 -0.78
C SER A 328 -4.94 -5.29 -2.02
N TRP A 329 -5.12 -6.59 -1.84
CA TRP A 329 -4.85 -7.61 -2.88
C TRP A 329 -3.37 -7.70 -3.27
N TRP A 330 -2.51 -7.72 -2.24
CA TRP A 330 -1.05 -7.88 -2.33
C TRP A 330 -0.33 -6.76 -3.10
N THR A 331 -0.98 -5.62 -3.30
CA THR A 331 -0.45 -4.45 -4.01
C THR A 331 0.35 -3.52 -3.10
N GLN A 332 -0.03 -3.41 -1.83
CA GLN A 332 0.57 -2.44 -0.91
C GLN A 332 2.02 -2.81 -0.58
N GLY A 333 2.91 -1.81 -0.69
CA GLY A 333 4.35 -1.97 -0.45
C GLY A 333 4.99 -0.81 0.31
N LEU A 334 4.57 0.44 0.06
CA LEU A 334 5.09 1.65 0.75
C LEU A 334 4.03 2.36 1.60
N GLY A 335 2.96 1.63 1.94
CA GLY A 335 1.80 2.14 2.66
C GLY A 335 0.88 3.01 1.80
N HIS A 336 -0.35 3.17 2.29
CA HIS A 336 -1.38 4.01 1.75
C HIS A 336 -1.05 5.50 1.92
N GLY A 337 -1.45 6.32 0.94
CA GLY A 337 -1.39 7.77 1.06
C GLY A 337 0.03 8.35 1.19
N ASN A 338 1.04 7.67 0.63
CA ASN A 338 2.42 8.12 0.62
C ASN A 338 2.57 9.48 -0.10
N PRO A 339 3.02 10.55 0.59
CA PRO A 339 3.05 11.90 0.03
C PRO A 339 4.07 12.06 -1.11
N ASP A 340 5.19 11.33 -1.08
CA ASP A 340 6.22 11.41 -2.12
C ASP A 340 5.75 10.76 -3.43
N LEU A 341 5.07 9.61 -3.34
CA LEU A 341 4.46 8.98 -4.52
C LEU A 341 3.29 9.81 -5.07
N ALA A 342 2.49 10.43 -4.20
CA ALA A 342 1.42 11.35 -4.62
C ALA A 342 1.97 12.57 -5.36
N LEU A 343 3.04 13.19 -4.84
CA LEU A 343 3.72 14.31 -5.49
C LEU A 343 4.37 13.89 -6.82
N THR A 344 5.00 12.72 -6.86
CA THR A 344 5.57 12.14 -8.10
C THR A 344 4.49 11.93 -9.17
N SER A 345 3.35 11.38 -8.77
CA SER A 345 2.19 11.19 -9.64
C SER A 345 1.66 12.53 -10.18
N ALA A 346 1.48 13.52 -9.30
CA ALA A 346 1.02 14.86 -9.68
C ALA A 346 1.99 15.57 -10.64
N ASN A 347 3.31 15.45 -10.40
CA ASN A 347 4.32 16.00 -11.30
C ASN A 347 4.27 15.35 -12.68
N ALA A 348 4.21 14.02 -12.75
CA ALA A 348 4.13 13.30 -14.02
C ALA A 348 2.83 13.61 -14.77
N ALA A 349 1.70 13.72 -14.06
CA ALA A 349 0.42 14.09 -14.63
C ALA A 349 0.45 15.51 -15.20
N GLY A 350 1.02 16.48 -14.47
CA GLY A 350 1.16 17.86 -14.95
C GLY A 350 2.13 18.00 -16.12
N ARG A 351 3.19 17.18 -16.17
CA ARG A 351 4.21 17.22 -17.23
C ARG A 351 3.76 16.51 -18.51
N TYR A 352 3.03 15.40 -18.40
CA TYR A 352 2.77 14.51 -19.54
C TYR A 352 1.30 14.19 -19.77
N GLY A 353 0.48 14.13 -18.72
CA GLY A 353 -0.80 13.40 -18.79
C GLY A 353 -0.57 11.97 -19.29
N HIS A 354 -1.18 11.62 -20.41
CA HIS A 354 -0.86 10.41 -21.17
C HIS A 354 -0.32 10.76 -22.55
N VAL A 355 0.79 10.12 -22.92
CA VAL A 355 1.37 10.15 -24.27
C VAL A 355 1.57 8.72 -24.75
N ILE A 356 1.32 8.48 -26.04
CA ILE A 356 1.48 7.14 -26.65
C ILE A 356 2.95 6.70 -26.61
N LEU A 357 3.21 5.38 -26.54
CA LEU A 357 4.55 4.77 -26.64
C LEU A 357 4.89 4.27 -28.06
N ALA A 358 3.90 4.02 -28.91
CA ALA A 358 4.10 3.43 -30.23
C ALA A 358 5.03 4.29 -31.11
N ASN A 359 6.29 3.87 -31.24
CA ASN A 359 7.39 4.59 -31.89
C ASN A 359 7.76 5.94 -31.25
N THR A 360 7.50 6.09 -29.95
CA THR A 360 7.78 7.27 -29.15
C THR A 360 8.36 6.84 -27.81
N ILE A 361 9.04 7.75 -27.13
CA ILE A 361 9.61 7.47 -25.80
C ILE A 361 9.49 8.71 -24.93
N HIS A 362 9.31 8.47 -23.63
CA HIS A 362 9.37 9.48 -22.59
C HIS A 362 10.26 9.00 -21.45
N GLU A 363 10.86 9.97 -20.76
CA GLU A 363 11.86 9.73 -19.71
C GLU A 363 11.40 8.75 -18.62
N PRO A 364 10.16 8.80 -18.08
CA PRO A 364 9.72 7.84 -17.06
C PRO A 364 9.72 6.38 -17.51
N ALA A 365 9.32 6.09 -18.75
CA ALA A 365 9.32 4.72 -19.25
C ALA A 365 10.77 4.23 -19.40
N LEU A 366 11.63 5.00 -20.05
CA LEU A 366 13.04 4.63 -20.23
C LEU A 366 13.74 4.37 -18.89
N LYS A 367 13.60 5.30 -17.92
CA LYS A 367 14.16 5.15 -16.57
C LYS A 367 13.66 3.88 -15.89
N LEU A 368 12.37 3.57 -16.03
CA LEU A 368 11.80 2.36 -15.45
C LEU A 368 12.35 1.08 -16.11
N ALA A 369 12.50 1.05 -17.44
CA ALA A 369 13.08 -0.10 -18.14
C ALA A 369 14.51 -0.38 -17.69
N GLU A 370 15.36 0.65 -17.70
CA GLU A 370 16.77 0.54 -17.29
C GLU A 370 16.89 0.09 -15.83
N LYS A 371 16.04 0.63 -14.96
CA LYS A 371 16.01 0.28 -13.54
C LYS A 371 15.60 -1.17 -13.31
N LEU A 372 14.55 -1.66 -13.97
CA LEU A 372 14.12 -3.05 -13.83
C LEU A 372 15.19 -4.03 -14.32
N LEU A 373 15.80 -3.75 -15.48
CA LEU A 373 16.89 -4.57 -16.02
C LEU A 373 18.08 -4.63 -15.05
N ALA A 374 18.48 -3.49 -14.48
CA ALA A 374 19.55 -3.44 -13.48
C ALA A 374 19.17 -4.17 -12.17
N LEU A 375 17.96 -3.94 -11.66
CA LEU A 375 17.47 -4.46 -10.39
C LEU A 375 17.38 -5.99 -10.37
N THR A 376 16.96 -6.61 -11.48
CA THR A 376 16.84 -8.07 -11.54
C THR A 376 18.18 -8.79 -11.60
N ALA A 377 19.27 -8.09 -11.99
CA ALA A 377 20.60 -8.65 -12.20
C ALA A 377 20.61 -9.94 -13.04
N ASN A 378 19.64 -10.09 -13.95
CA ASN A 378 19.53 -11.25 -14.83
C ASN A 378 20.25 -10.96 -16.15
N PRO A 379 21.37 -11.66 -16.46
CA PRO A 379 22.16 -11.39 -17.65
C PRO A 379 21.43 -11.71 -18.97
N ARG A 380 20.30 -12.45 -18.90
CA ARG A 380 19.50 -12.82 -20.07
C ARG A 380 18.58 -11.68 -20.51
N LEU A 381 18.02 -10.92 -19.56
CA LEU A 381 16.97 -9.92 -19.83
C LEU A 381 17.56 -8.66 -20.45
N SER A 382 16.91 -8.13 -21.50
CA SER A 382 17.40 -6.95 -22.20
C SER A 382 16.32 -6.07 -22.82
N ARG A 383 15.04 -6.48 -22.72
CA ARG A 383 13.89 -5.77 -23.27
C ARG A 383 12.78 -5.71 -22.22
N VAL A 384 12.02 -4.62 -22.24
CA VAL A 384 10.87 -4.40 -21.35
C VAL A 384 9.67 -4.03 -22.20
N PHE A 385 8.57 -4.76 -22.01
CA PHE A 385 7.26 -4.45 -22.56
C PHE A 385 6.33 -3.96 -21.44
N TYR A 386 5.45 -3.00 -21.72
CA TYR A 386 4.54 -2.43 -20.73
C TYR A 386 3.09 -2.82 -21.02
N SER A 387 2.35 -3.19 -19.98
CA SER A 387 0.91 -3.44 -20.02
C SER A 387 0.24 -2.90 -18.75
N ASP A 388 -1.05 -3.16 -18.56
CA ASP A 388 -1.83 -2.48 -17.53
C ASP A 388 -1.88 -3.25 -16.20
N ASN A 389 -1.87 -4.57 -16.23
CA ASN A 389 -1.95 -5.42 -15.04
C ASN A 389 -1.26 -6.78 -15.23
N GLY A 390 -1.22 -7.58 -14.16
CA GLY A 390 -0.57 -8.89 -14.15
C GLY A 390 -1.10 -9.84 -15.24
N SER A 391 -2.43 -9.96 -15.39
CA SER A 391 -3.04 -10.84 -16.39
C SER A 391 -2.56 -10.47 -17.81
N THR A 392 -2.58 -9.18 -18.14
CA THR A 392 -2.13 -8.71 -19.46
C THR A 392 -0.64 -8.91 -19.67
N GLY A 393 0.17 -8.75 -18.62
CA GLY A 393 1.61 -8.99 -18.66
C GLY A 393 1.96 -10.46 -18.89
N VAL A 394 1.22 -11.38 -18.26
CA VAL A 394 1.40 -12.82 -18.48
C VAL A 394 0.90 -13.22 -19.88
N GLU A 395 -0.20 -12.67 -20.40
CA GLU A 395 -0.57 -12.90 -21.80
C GLU A 395 0.51 -12.47 -22.79
N VAL A 396 1.14 -11.31 -22.54
CA VAL A 396 2.29 -10.85 -23.32
C VAL A 396 3.44 -11.86 -23.22
N GLY A 397 3.77 -12.33 -22.01
CA GLY A 397 4.82 -13.32 -21.79
C GLY A 397 4.56 -14.65 -22.52
N ILE A 398 3.32 -15.14 -22.49
CA ILE A 398 2.90 -16.35 -23.21
C ILE A 398 3.05 -16.17 -24.72
N LYS A 399 2.59 -15.03 -25.28
CA LYS A 399 2.76 -14.73 -26.72
C LYS A 399 4.24 -14.67 -27.12
N MET A 400 5.07 -14.04 -26.30
CA MET A 400 6.52 -13.97 -26.47
C MET A 400 7.16 -15.36 -26.50
N ALA A 401 6.86 -16.19 -25.51
CA ALA A 401 7.38 -17.55 -25.41
C ALA A 401 6.93 -18.42 -26.58
N PHE A 402 5.64 -18.40 -26.91
CA PHE A 402 5.08 -19.25 -27.96
C PHE A 402 5.65 -18.91 -29.34
N LYS A 403 5.78 -17.62 -29.69
CA LYS A 403 6.40 -17.23 -30.97
C LYS A 403 7.85 -17.71 -31.03
N ALA A 404 8.63 -17.51 -29.97
CA ALA A 404 10.02 -17.97 -29.91
C ALA A 404 10.16 -19.49 -30.04
N ALA A 405 9.30 -20.26 -29.35
CA ALA A 405 9.25 -21.70 -29.47
C ALA A 405 8.85 -22.16 -30.88
N CYS A 406 7.82 -21.55 -31.48
CA CYS A 406 7.40 -21.85 -32.84
C CYS A 406 8.51 -21.61 -33.85
N ALA A 407 9.19 -20.46 -33.75
CA ALA A 407 10.29 -20.09 -34.62
C ALA A 407 11.45 -21.08 -34.50
N ARG A 408 11.85 -21.45 -33.27
CA ARG A 408 12.96 -22.38 -33.04
C ARG A 408 12.66 -23.79 -33.53
N TYR A 409 11.47 -24.30 -33.26
CA TYR A 409 11.13 -25.69 -33.56
C TYR A 409 10.47 -25.86 -34.94
N ASN A 410 10.47 -24.80 -35.75
CA ASN A 410 9.87 -24.76 -37.09
C ASN A 410 8.43 -25.29 -37.07
N TRP A 411 7.65 -24.87 -36.09
CA TRP A 411 6.23 -25.15 -36.05
C TRP A 411 5.57 -24.19 -37.04
N ALA A 412 5.36 -24.66 -38.28
CA ALA A 412 4.83 -23.87 -39.41
C ALA A 412 3.65 -23.02 -38.99
N GLU A 413 3.52 -21.75 -39.39
CA GLU A 413 2.24 -21.04 -39.27
C GLU A 413 1.20 -21.69 -40.21
N PRO A 414 -0.11 -21.73 -39.90
CA PRO A 414 -1.04 -22.37 -40.81
C PRO A 414 -1.05 -21.54 -42.09
N GLU A 415 -0.79 -22.17 -43.23
CA GLU A 415 -1.08 -21.56 -44.52
C GLU A 415 -2.52 -21.04 -44.48
N THR A 416 -2.71 -19.81 -44.97
CA THR A 416 -3.97 -19.09 -45.06
C THR A 416 -4.89 -19.75 -46.10
N ASP A 417 -5.16 -21.04 -45.96
CA ASP A 417 -6.13 -21.73 -46.76
C ASP A 417 -7.51 -21.54 -46.11
N SER A 418 -8.31 -20.65 -46.70
CA SER A 418 -9.65 -20.25 -46.27
C SER A 418 -10.66 -21.40 -46.08
N ASN A 419 -10.29 -22.64 -46.45
CA ASN A 419 -11.11 -23.84 -46.33
C ASN A 419 -10.51 -24.92 -45.40
N SER A 420 -9.34 -24.71 -44.78
CA SER A 420 -8.82 -25.62 -43.77
C SER A 420 -9.37 -25.24 -42.40
N THR A 421 -9.99 -26.18 -41.69
CA THR A 421 -10.31 -26.02 -40.27
C THR A 421 -9.00 -25.99 -39.49
N GLY A 422 -8.39 -24.81 -39.41
CA GLY A 422 -7.09 -24.56 -38.81
C GLY A 422 -7.00 -25.08 -37.38
N SER A 423 -6.18 -26.11 -37.16
CA SER A 423 -6.18 -26.85 -35.89
C SER A 423 -4.79 -27.12 -35.31
N ALA A 424 -3.73 -27.28 -36.11
CA ALA A 424 -2.48 -27.86 -35.59
C ALA A 424 -1.58 -26.89 -34.77
N LEU A 425 -1.65 -25.57 -34.98
CA LEU A 425 -0.90 -24.58 -34.18
C LEU A 425 -1.70 -23.93 -33.06
N ARG A 426 -3.02 -24.15 -33.06
CA ARG A 426 -3.91 -23.57 -32.06
C ARG A 426 -3.86 -24.30 -30.72
N ASP A 427 -3.13 -25.42 -30.65
CA ASP A 427 -3.07 -26.33 -29.50
C ASP A 427 -1.68 -26.36 -28.82
N ILE A 428 -0.97 -25.22 -28.84
CA ILE A 428 0.23 -25.02 -28.02
C ILE A 428 -0.22 -24.55 -26.63
N GLY A 429 0.24 -25.25 -25.59
CA GLY A 429 -0.02 -24.93 -24.20
C GLY A 429 1.24 -24.61 -23.40
N VAL A 430 1.08 -24.49 -22.08
CA VAL A 430 2.17 -24.30 -21.13
C VAL A 430 2.44 -25.57 -20.30
N LEU A 431 3.68 -25.78 -19.90
CA LEU A 431 3.98 -26.59 -18.73
C LEU A 431 3.87 -25.67 -17.51
N GLY A 432 3.08 -26.06 -16.52
CA GLY A 432 2.87 -25.28 -15.31
C GLY A 432 2.79 -26.15 -14.06
N LEU A 433 2.58 -25.51 -12.92
CA LEU A 433 2.33 -26.20 -11.65
C LEU A 433 0.83 -26.25 -11.40
N LYS A 434 0.35 -27.32 -10.75
CA LYS A 434 -1.02 -27.34 -10.25
C LYS A 434 -1.25 -26.17 -9.29
N ARG A 435 -2.49 -25.73 -9.15
CA ARG A 435 -2.92 -24.63 -8.26
C ARG A 435 -2.31 -23.26 -8.58
N SER A 436 -1.54 -23.12 -9.66
CA SER A 436 -0.97 -21.82 -10.06
C SER A 436 -2.06 -20.88 -10.57
N TYR A 437 -1.81 -19.58 -10.43
CA TYR A 437 -2.70 -18.52 -10.87
C TYR A 437 -1.92 -17.44 -11.59
N HIS A 438 -2.42 -17.06 -12.77
CA HIS A 438 -1.73 -16.12 -13.65
C HIS A 438 -2.60 -14.93 -14.09
N GLY A 439 -3.80 -14.79 -13.53
CA GLY A 439 -4.74 -13.73 -13.85
C GLY A 439 -6.03 -14.21 -14.54
N ASP A 440 -6.95 -13.27 -14.71
CA ASP A 440 -8.34 -13.55 -15.09
C ASP A 440 -8.69 -13.23 -16.56
N THR A 441 -7.72 -12.84 -17.37
CA THR A 441 -7.97 -12.72 -18.81
C THR A 441 -7.94 -14.11 -19.44
N ILE A 442 -8.64 -14.28 -20.57
CA ILE A 442 -8.88 -15.62 -21.10
C ILE A 442 -7.58 -16.37 -21.44
N GLY A 443 -6.54 -15.68 -21.91
CA GLY A 443 -5.26 -16.30 -22.24
C GLY A 443 -4.52 -16.83 -21.01
N THR A 444 -4.59 -16.10 -19.89
CA THR A 444 -3.98 -16.55 -18.62
C THR A 444 -4.80 -17.64 -17.97
N MET A 445 -6.14 -17.54 -18.00
CA MET A 445 -7.03 -18.58 -17.48
C MET A 445 -6.82 -19.90 -18.21
N ASP A 446 -6.75 -19.89 -19.55
CA ASP A 446 -6.46 -21.07 -20.38
C ASP A 446 -5.11 -21.72 -19.99
N CYS A 447 -4.16 -20.92 -19.48
CA CYS A 447 -2.85 -21.35 -18.98
C CYS A 447 -2.83 -21.62 -17.46
N CYS A 448 -3.98 -21.93 -16.86
CA CYS A 448 -4.11 -22.45 -15.50
C CYS A 448 -4.89 -23.77 -15.47
N GLU A 449 -4.66 -24.59 -14.45
CA GLU A 449 -5.42 -25.82 -14.26
C GLU A 449 -6.92 -25.58 -14.05
N PRO A 450 -7.79 -26.54 -14.40
CA PRO A 450 -9.21 -26.42 -14.15
C PRO A 450 -9.54 -26.27 -12.64
N SER A 451 -9.97 -25.08 -12.23
CA SER A 451 -10.22 -24.69 -10.83
C SER A 451 -11.56 -23.96 -10.65
N VAL A 452 -11.88 -23.53 -9.42
CA VAL A 452 -13.09 -22.74 -9.13
C VAL A 452 -13.11 -21.38 -9.85
N TYR A 453 -11.94 -20.87 -10.25
CA TYR A 453 -11.80 -19.55 -10.87
C TYR A 453 -12.13 -19.54 -12.37
N ASN A 454 -11.84 -20.62 -13.09
CA ASN A 454 -11.96 -20.67 -14.55
C ASN A 454 -13.05 -21.62 -15.07
N LYS A 455 -13.45 -22.66 -14.31
CA LYS A 455 -14.46 -23.64 -14.75
C LYS A 455 -15.84 -23.04 -15.05
N GLN A 456 -16.18 -21.92 -14.41
CA GLN A 456 -17.45 -21.23 -14.62
C GLN A 456 -17.44 -20.31 -15.87
N VAL A 457 -16.26 -20.07 -16.45
CA VAL A 457 -16.13 -19.18 -17.61
C VAL A 457 -16.43 -19.99 -18.88
N ASN A 458 -17.52 -19.64 -19.57
CA ASN A 458 -18.09 -20.47 -20.65
C ASN A 458 -17.16 -20.78 -21.84
N TRP A 459 -16.11 -19.98 -22.03
CA TRP A 459 -15.13 -20.14 -23.12
C TRP A 459 -13.74 -20.58 -22.64
N TYR A 460 -13.56 -20.89 -21.35
CA TYR A 460 -12.31 -21.42 -20.83
C TYR A 460 -11.97 -22.75 -21.51
N ARG A 461 -10.70 -22.90 -21.89
CA ARG A 461 -10.13 -24.15 -22.40
C ARG A 461 -8.78 -24.40 -21.77
N GLU A 462 -8.61 -25.55 -21.15
CA GLU A 462 -7.33 -25.95 -20.59
C GLU A 462 -6.27 -26.04 -21.71
N ARG A 463 -5.24 -25.20 -21.63
CA ARG A 463 -4.08 -25.16 -22.55
C ARG A 463 -2.78 -25.35 -21.80
N GLY A 464 -2.64 -26.48 -21.14
CA GLY A 464 -1.39 -26.81 -20.47
C GLY A 464 -1.33 -28.21 -19.90
N ALA A 465 -0.27 -28.46 -19.16
CA ALA A 465 -0.09 -29.62 -18.31
C ALA A 465 0.47 -29.17 -16.97
N TRP A 466 -0.05 -29.76 -15.90
CA TRP A 466 0.14 -29.28 -14.54
C TRP A 466 0.88 -30.32 -13.72
N LEU A 467 2.09 -29.98 -13.29
CA LEU A 467 2.92 -30.82 -12.46
C LEU A 467 2.55 -30.63 -10.99
N GLU A 468 2.53 -31.73 -10.26
CA GLU A 468 2.57 -31.68 -8.79
C GLU A 468 3.96 -31.29 -8.32
N TYR A 469 4.01 -30.76 -7.10
CA TYR A 469 5.21 -30.24 -6.49
C TYR A 469 5.19 -30.44 -4.98
N PRO A 470 6.36 -30.59 -4.35
CA PRO A 470 6.48 -30.61 -2.91
C PRO A 470 6.42 -29.18 -2.34
N VAL A 471 5.90 -29.05 -1.13
CA VAL A 471 5.72 -27.78 -0.43
C VAL A 471 6.61 -27.65 0.80
N VAL A 472 7.02 -26.42 1.09
CA VAL A 472 7.78 -26.04 2.28
C VAL A 472 6.82 -25.48 3.31
N LYS A 473 6.84 -26.02 4.53
CA LYS A 473 6.11 -25.46 5.67
C LYS A 473 6.87 -25.73 6.96
N GLN A 474 6.66 -24.90 7.98
CA GLN A 474 7.15 -25.17 9.32
C GLN A 474 6.08 -25.91 10.13
N VAL A 475 6.47 -27.03 10.74
CA VAL A 475 5.62 -27.88 11.59
C VAL A 475 6.40 -28.23 12.85
N LYS A 476 5.85 -27.93 14.03
CA LYS A 476 6.47 -28.21 15.34
C LYS A 476 7.94 -27.74 15.41
N GLY A 477 8.20 -26.53 14.91
CA GLY A 477 9.52 -25.89 14.90
C GLY A 477 10.52 -26.45 13.89
N ARG A 478 10.13 -27.40 13.03
CA ARG A 478 10.96 -27.98 11.97
C ARG A 478 10.45 -27.52 10.62
N TRP A 479 11.36 -27.17 9.72
CA TRP A 479 11.01 -26.91 8.33
C TRP A 479 10.95 -28.23 7.59
N VAL A 480 9.83 -28.52 6.95
CA VAL A 480 9.62 -29.77 6.23
C VAL A 480 9.32 -29.48 4.77
N VAL A 481 9.83 -30.35 3.90
CA VAL A 481 9.42 -30.44 2.51
C VAL A 481 8.50 -31.64 2.40
N GLU A 482 7.24 -31.41 2.07
CA GLU A 482 6.18 -32.42 2.05
C GLU A 482 5.66 -32.63 0.63
N ASN A 483 5.45 -33.88 0.23
CA ASN A 483 4.68 -34.20 -0.96
C ASN A 483 3.18 -34.05 -0.65
N LEU A 484 2.53 -33.08 -1.28
CA LEU A 484 1.11 -32.78 -1.04
C LEU A 484 0.15 -33.94 -1.34
N GLU A 485 0.47 -34.81 -2.31
CA GLU A 485 -0.44 -35.91 -2.68
C GLU A 485 -0.33 -37.09 -1.72
N THR A 486 0.88 -37.41 -1.25
CA THR A 486 1.10 -38.58 -0.39
C THR A 486 1.17 -38.25 1.10
N GLY A 487 1.45 -36.98 1.45
CA GLY A 487 1.75 -36.54 2.81
C GLY A 487 3.15 -36.95 3.29
N ASP A 488 3.97 -37.54 2.43
CA ASP A 488 5.32 -37.99 2.80
C ASP A 488 6.27 -36.80 2.94
N ILE A 489 7.08 -36.82 3.99
CA ILE A 489 8.18 -35.87 4.18
C ILE A 489 9.35 -36.28 3.28
N VAL A 490 9.71 -35.40 2.34
CA VAL A 490 10.84 -35.57 1.44
C VAL A 490 12.16 -35.25 2.16
N GLU A 491 12.21 -34.10 2.84
CA GLU A 491 13.37 -33.64 3.61
C GLU A 491 12.93 -32.79 4.81
N GLU A 492 13.78 -32.73 5.85
CA GLU A 492 13.58 -31.89 7.05
C GLU A 492 14.80 -31.00 7.32
N PHE A 493 14.56 -29.79 7.83
CA PHE A 493 15.58 -28.78 8.10
C PHE A 493 15.39 -28.10 9.45
N ASN A 494 16.51 -27.59 9.99
CA ASN A 494 16.51 -26.80 11.22
C ASN A 494 16.11 -25.35 10.96
N THR A 495 16.58 -24.76 9.86
CA THR A 495 16.35 -23.35 9.52
C THR A 495 15.72 -23.19 8.15
N LEU A 496 15.12 -22.02 7.91
CA LEU A 496 14.61 -21.67 6.59
C LEU A 496 15.76 -21.52 5.59
N GLN A 497 16.90 -20.98 6.03
CA GLN A 497 18.09 -20.82 5.20
C GLN A 497 18.58 -22.14 4.63
N ASP A 498 18.49 -23.24 5.38
CA ASP A 498 18.89 -24.57 4.89
C ASP A 498 18.00 -25.04 3.73
N VAL A 499 16.69 -24.73 3.74
CA VAL A 499 15.76 -25.05 2.64
C VAL A 499 16.20 -24.38 1.33
N PHE A 500 16.61 -23.10 1.41
CA PHE A 500 17.00 -22.28 0.27
C PHE A 500 18.50 -22.35 -0.09
N SER A 501 19.31 -23.07 0.69
CA SER A 501 20.72 -23.32 0.39
C SER A 501 20.85 -24.52 -0.55
N LEU A 502 20.40 -24.35 -1.80
CA LEU A 502 20.25 -25.45 -2.77
C LEU A 502 21.54 -26.22 -3.05
N ASP A 503 22.70 -25.55 -2.96
CA ASP A 503 24.04 -26.14 -3.09
C ASP A 503 24.38 -27.14 -1.97
N LYS A 504 23.69 -27.06 -0.83
CA LYS A 504 23.87 -27.92 0.34
C LYS A 504 22.78 -28.98 0.49
N ARG A 505 21.72 -28.93 -0.34
CA ARG A 505 20.62 -29.89 -0.33
C ARG A 505 21.06 -31.26 -0.89
N ASP A 506 20.34 -32.33 -0.55
CA ASP A 506 20.69 -33.67 -1.03
C ASP A 506 20.62 -33.75 -2.57
N ARG A 507 21.76 -34.07 -3.18
CA ARG A 507 21.86 -34.23 -4.64
C ARG A 507 20.94 -35.33 -5.15
N LYS A 508 20.69 -36.37 -4.35
CA LYS A 508 19.75 -37.44 -4.74
C LYS A 508 18.32 -36.93 -4.85
N THR A 509 17.90 -36.02 -3.97
CA THR A 509 16.57 -35.38 -4.07
C THR A 509 16.47 -34.56 -5.36
N PHE A 510 17.50 -33.77 -5.68
CA PHE A 510 17.53 -32.99 -6.92
C PHE A 510 17.40 -33.88 -8.17
N GLU A 511 18.19 -34.95 -8.27
CA GLU A 511 18.12 -35.88 -9.40
C GLU A 511 16.80 -36.67 -9.44
N SER A 512 16.22 -36.99 -8.28
CA SER A 512 14.89 -37.61 -8.17
C SER A 512 13.80 -36.69 -8.72
N TYR A 513 13.75 -35.42 -8.28
CA TYR A 513 12.83 -34.43 -8.81
C TYR A 513 12.96 -34.26 -10.32
N LYS A 514 14.20 -34.13 -10.81
CA LYS A 514 14.47 -34.03 -12.24
C LYS A 514 13.93 -35.25 -13.01
N THR A 515 14.13 -36.44 -12.48
CA THR A 515 13.63 -37.70 -13.07
C THR A 515 12.09 -37.71 -13.12
N THR A 516 11.43 -37.42 -12.00
CA THR A 516 9.95 -37.35 -11.92
C THR A 516 9.38 -36.30 -12.87
N VAL A 517 10.00 -35.12 -12.93
CA VAL A 517 9.61 -34.06 -13.88
C VAL A 517 9.72 -34.54 -15.32
N LEU A 518 10.84 -35.16 -15.69
CA LEU A 518 11.05 -35.65 -17.05
C LEU A 518 10.06 -36.76 -17.43
N GLU A 519 9.74 -37.67 -16.51
CA GLU A 519 8.72 -38.69 -16.72
C GLU A 519 7.33 -38.07 -16.94
N ALA A 520 6.97 -37.07 -16.13
CA ALA A 520 5.71 -36.35 -16.29
C ALA A 520 5.64 -35.57 -17.62
N ILE A 521 6.72 -34.89 -18.01
CA ILE A 521 6.82 -34.19 -19.30
C ILE A 521 6.66 -35.19 -20.44
N LYS A 522 7.43 -36.29 -20.44
CA LYS A 522 7.38 -37.33 -21.49
C LYS A 522 5.98 -37.92 -21.62
N LYS A 523 5.33 -38.24 -20.50
CA LYS A 523 3.94 -38.72 -20.49
C LYS A 523 2.98 -37.78 -21.23
N HIS A 524 3.13 -36.48 -21.06
CA HIS A 524 2.29 -35.51 -21.75
C HIS A 524 2.65 -35.33 -23.23
N LEU A 525 3.94 -35.35 -23.57
CA LEU A 525 4.41 -35.33 -24.95
C LEU A 525 3.94 -36.58 -25.73
N ASP A 526 4.02 -37.77 -25.12
CA ASP A 526 3.54 -39.03 -25.67
C ASP A 526 2.02 -39.04 -25.88
N ALA A 527 1.29 -38.27 -25.06
CA ALA A 527 -0.14 -38.02 -25.23
C ALA A 527 -0.45 -36.97 -26.32
N GLY A 528 0.55 -36.47 -27.04
CA GLY A 528 0.42 -35.53 -28.14
C GLY A 528 0.34 -34.06 -27.71
N LYS A 529 0.55 -33.73 -26.42
CA LYS A 529 0.58 -32.32 -25.98
C LYS A 529 1.81 -31.61 -26.51
N LYS A 530 1.66 -30.32 -26.77
CA LYS A 530 2.71 -29.45 -27.29
C LYS A 530 2.87 -28.24 -26.39
N PHE A 531 4.09 -27.97 -25.94
CA PHE A 531 4.36 -26.90 -24.98
C PHE A 531 5.20 -25.80 -25.59
N GLY A 532 4.79 -24.54 -25.44
CA GLY A 532 5.54 -23.37 -25.91
C GLY A 532 6.26 -22.60 -24.80
N ALA A 533 6.00 -22.94 -23.54
CA ALA A 533 6.61 -22.28 -22.38
C ALA A 533 6.58 -23.18 -21.13
N LEU A 534 7.50 -22.94 -20.21
CA LEU A 534 7.36 -23.27 -18.78
C LEU A 534 6.90 -22.00 -18.05
N LEU A 535 5.72 -22.01 -17.44
CA LEU A 535 5.14 -20.87 -16.72
C LEU A 535 4.96 -21.22 -15.25
N ILE A 536 5.63 -20.50 -14.35
CA ILE A 536 5.55 -20.73 -12.90
C ILE A 536 5.46 -19.44 -12.10
N GLU A 537 4.73 -19.48 -10.98
CA GLU A 537 4.93 -18.56 -9.85
C GLU A 537 6.16 -19.05 -9.05
N PRO A 538 7.25 -18.29 -8.95
CA PRO A 538 8.44 -18.75 -8.25
C PRO A 538 8.27 -18.64 -6.73
N VAL A 539 8.73 -19.66 -5.98
CA VAL A 539 8.68 -19.80 -4.52
C VAL A 539 7.28 -19.93 -3.91
N LEU A 540 6.33 -19.05 -4.24
CA LEU A 540 5.05 -18.98 -3.55
C LEU A 540 3.88 -18.79 -4.53
N LEU A 541 2.98 -19.77 -4.60
CA LEU A 541 1.74 -19.67 -5.37
C LEU A 541 0.70 -18.93 -4.53
N GLY A 542 0.36 -17.71 -4.93
CA GLY A 542 -0.46 -16.80 -4.12
C GLY A 542 -1.92 -17.26 -4.05
N ALA A 543 -2.65 -17.15 -5.16
CA ALA A 543 -4.09 -17.45 -5.18
C ALA A 543 -4.42 -18.95 -5.06
N GLY A 544 -3.42 -19.81 -5.26
CA GLY A 544 -3.47 -21.25 -4.98
C GLY A 544 -3.53 -21.60 -3.49
N GLY A 545 -3.46 -20.61 -2.60
CA GLY A 545 -3.53 -20.79 -1.14
C GLY A 545 -2.21 -20.54 -0.43
N MET A 546 -1.38 -19.61 -0.90
CA MET A 546 -0.06 -19.32 -0.35
C MET A 546 0.83 -20.57 -0.25
N MET A 547 0.84 -21.39 -1.31
CA MET A 547 1.57 -22.65 -1.33
C MET A 547 3.05 -22.39 -1.62
N ALA A 548 3.90 -22.55 -0.61
CA ALA A 548 5.34 -22.37 -0.76
C ALA A 548 5.96 -23.62 -1.41
N VAL A 549 6.40 -23.50 -2.66
CA VAL A 549 7.01 -24.60 -3.42
C VAL A 549 8.44 -24.80 -2.97
N ASP A 550 8.91 -26.06 -2.91
CA ASP A 550 10.33 -26.34 -2.68
C ASP A 550 11.20 -25.66 -3.76
N PRO A 551 12.08 -24.70 -3.39
CA PRO A 551 12.95 -24.03 -4.37
C PRO A 551 13.86 -25.01 -5.10
N LEU A 552 14.24 -26.14 -4.47
CA LEU A 552 15.02 -27.20 -5.13
C LEU A 552 14.25 -27.86 -6.27
N PHE A 553 12.94 -28.09 -6.08
CA PHE A 553 12.08 -28.66 -7.12
C PHE A 553 11.94 -27.71 -8.31
N GLN A 554 11.69 -26.41 -8.07
CA GLN A 554 11.59 -25.43 -9.16
C GLN A 554 12.92 -25.29 -9.92
N ASN A 555 14.05 -25.32 -9.22
CA ASN A 555 15.37 -25.36 -9.85
C ASN A 555 15.55 -26.63 -10.72
N ALA A 556 15.20 -27.80 -10.18
CA ALA A 556 15.26 -29.07 -10.90
C ALA A 556 14.34 -29.09 -12.13
N LEU A 557 13.14 -28.51 -12.02
CA LEU A 557 12.17 -28.37 -13.11
C LEU A 557 12.73 -27.52 -14.26
N VAL A 558 13.25 -26.33 -13.95
CA VAL A 558 13.86 -25.45 -14.95
C VAL A 558 15.09 -26.12 -15.59
N THR A 559 15.91 -26.79 -14.78
CA THR A 559 17.10 -27.53 -15.25
C THR A 559 16.70 -28.69 -16.16
N ALA A 560 15.68 -29.47 -15.80
CA ALA A 560 15.14 -30.56 -16.59
C ALA A 560 14.69 -30.09 -17.98
N VAL A 561 13.94 -29.00 -18.04
CA VAL A 561 13.49 -28.39 -19.30
C VAL A 561 14.67 -27.94 -20.15
N ARG A 562 15.63 -27.22 -19.57
CA ARG A 562 16.77 -26.66 -20.30
C ARG A 562 17.74 -27.71 -20.84
N GLU A 563 18.04 -28.75 -20.08
CA GLU A 563 18.98 -29.80 -20.49
C GLU A 563 18.40 -30.80 -21.48
N ASN A 564 17.08 -30.82 -21.70
CA ASN A 564 16.39 -31.82 -22.52
C ASN A 564 15.67 -31.20 -23.71
N ALA A 565 16.31 -30.23 -24.38
CA ALA A 565 15.71 -29.49 -25.49
C ALA A 565 15.20 -30.38 -26.64
N ALA A 566 15.85 -31.51 -26.87
CA ALA A 566 15.47 -32.50 -27.88
C ALA A 566 14.08 -33.14 -27.63
N LEU A 567 13.55 -33.08 -26.40
CA LEU A 567 12.19 -33.56 -26.11
C LEU A 567 11.10 -32.72 -26.80
N PHE A 568 11.39 -31.45 -27.07
CA PHE A 568 10.38 -30.51 -27.56
C PHE A 568 10.44 -30.28 -29.09
N GLY A 569 11.54 -30.68 -29.75
CA GLY A 569 11.65 -30.62 -31.21
C GLY A 569 13.02 -31.03 -31.76
N ALA A 570 13.09 -31.22 -33.08
CA ALA A 570 14.20 -31.90 -33.76
C ALA A 570 15.41 -31.01 -34.12
N GLN A 571 15.34 -29.68 -33.97
CA GLN A 571 16.51 -28.82 -34.24
C GLN A 571 17.47 -28.80 -33.06
N GLU A 572 18.72 -29.20 -33.31
CA GLU A 572 19.83 -29.05 -32.37
C GLU A 572 20.09 -27.57 -32.07
N THR A 573 20.13 -27.28 -30.78
CA THR A 573 20.38 -25.98 -30.17
C THR A 573 21.88 -25.73 -30.08
N ASN A 574 22.51 -25.26 -31.17
CA ASN A 574 23.74 -24.50 -30.99
C ASN A 574 23.35 -23.09 -30.54
N GLY A 575 22.98 -22.95 -29.26
CA GLY A 575 22.92 -21.64 -28.63
C GLY A 575 24.28 -20.97 -28.89
N SER A 576 24.27 -19.84 -29.59
CA SER A 576 25.51 -19.11 -29.89
C SER A 576 26.08 -18.45 -28.63
N ASN A 577 25.25 -18.34 -27.59
CA ASN A 577 25.52 -17.65 -26.33
C ASN A 577 24.98 -18.49 -25.13
N GLU A 578 25.70 -18.50 -24.02
CA GLU A 578 25.29 -19.13 -22.75
C GLU A 578 23.95 -18.60 -22.19
N ASN A 579 23.56 -17.38 -22.60
CA ASN A 579 22.32 -16.72 -22.20
C ASN A 579 21.12 -17.05 -23.08
N ASP A 580 21.29 -17.86 -24.14
CA ASP A 580 20.17 -18.34 -24.94
C ASP A 580 19.29 -19.27 -24.10
N TRP A 581 17.97 -19.16 -24.25
CA TRP A 581 17.04 -20.10 -23.63
C TRP A 581 17.20 -21.48 -24.26
N GLN A 582 16.91 -22.55 -23.52
CA GLN A 582 17.03 -23.95 -23.97
C GLN A 582 15.76 -24.73 -23.60
N GLY A 583 15.34 -25.68 -24.44
CA GLY A 583 14.11 -26.44 -24.26
C GLY A 583 12.85 -25.61 -24.41
N LEU A 584 12.31 -25.06 -23.33
CA LEU A 584 11.18 -24.13 -23.39
C LEU A 584 11.61 -22.77 -22.84
N PRO A 585 11.11 -21.64 -23.38
CA PRO A 585 11.20 -20.36 -22.70
C PRO A 585 10.61 -20.46 -21.29
N VAL A 586 11.38 -20.01 -20.30
CA VAL A 586 10.95 -20.03 -18.89
C VAL A 586 10.38 -18.66 -18.53
N ILE A 587 9.10 -18.64 -18.14
CA ILE A 587 8.38 -17.47 -17.66
C ILE A 587 8.26 -17.55 -16.15
N PHE A 588 8.80 -16.55 -15.45
CA PHE A 588 8.45 -16.31 -14.05
C PHE A 588 7.35 -15.27 -13.95
N ASP A 589 6.23 -15.69 -13.40
CA ASP A 589 5.19 -14.79 -12.94
C ASP A 589 5.58 -14.20 -11.58
N GLU A 590 6.35 -13.12 -11.60
CA GLU A 590 6.74 -12.35 -10.42
C GLU A 590 5.77 -11.19 -10.13
N VAL A 591 4.52 -11.27 -10.61
CA VAL A 591 3.47 -10.30 -10.29
C VAL A 591 3.25 -10.24 -8.78
N PHE A 592 3.35 -11.38 -8.10
CA PHE A 592 3.21 -11.48 -6.66
C PHE A 592 4.55 -11.39 -5.92
N THR A 593 5.53 -12.20 -6.31
CA THR A 593 6.73 -12.51 -5.50
C THR A 593 7.89 -11.54 -5.69
N GLY A 594 7.91 -10.83 -6.81
CA GLY A 594 9.01 -9.93 -7.14
C GLY A 594 9.02 -8.64 -6.32
N LEU A 595 10.05 -7.82 -6.59
CA LEU A 595 10.15 -6.45 -6.09
C LEU A 595 10.08 -6.37 -4.56
N PHE A 596 10.88 -7.20 -3.89
CA PHE A 596 11.05 -7.25 -2.44
C PHE A 596 9.88 -7.81 -1.62
N ARG A 597 8.80 -8.30 -2.24
CA ARG A 597 7.69 -8.95 -1.51
C ARG A 597 8.19 -10.05 -0.56
N LEU A 598 9.09 -10.89 -1.07
CA LEU A 598 9.74 -11.99 -0.35
C LEU A 598 11.13 -11.63 0.20
N GLY A 599 11.43 -10.34 0.39
CA GLY A 599 12.72 -9.86 0.92
C GLY A 599 13.86 -9.80 -0.10
N HIS A 600 13.59 -10.16 -1.35
CA HIS A 600 14.54 -10.12 -2.47
C HIS A 600 13.96 -9.36 -3.67
N ALA A 601 14.81 -8.67 -4.44
CA ALA A 601 14.40 -7.95 -5.64
C ALA A 601 13.72 -8.86 -6.69
N THR A 602 14.17 -10.11 -6.78
CA THR A 602 13.59 -11.16 -7.64
C THR A 602 13.60 -12.51 -6.91
N ALA A 603 12.55 -13.29 -7.09
CA ALA A 603 12.48 -14.66 -6.59
C ALA A 603 13.49 -15.60 -7.29
N ALA A 604 14.02 -15.23 -8.47
CA ALA A 604 15.08 -15.96 -9.16
C ALA A 604 16.31 -16.22 -8.28
N SER A 605 16.66 -15.29 -7.38
CA SER A 605 17.79 -15.47 -6.46
C SER A 605 17.55 -16.53 -5.38
N LEU A 606 16.28 -16.77 -5.03
CA LEU A 606 15.88 -17.77 -4.02
C LEU A 606 15.89 -19.18 -4.61
N ILE A 607 15.43 -19.33 -5.85
CA ILE A 607 15.45 -20.61 -6.57
C ILE A 607 16.79 -20.88 -7.28
N GLN A 608 17.70 -19.90 -7.31
CA GLN A 608 19.03 -19.97 -7.92
C GLN A 608 19.02 -20.31 -9.42
N VAL A 609 18.04 -19.78 -10.17
CA VAL A 609 17.98 -19.90 -11.63
C VAL A 609 17.24 -18.71 -12.25
N HIS A 610 17.75 -18.18 -13.36
CA HIS A 610 17.15 -17.04 -14.05
C HIS A 610 16.09 -17.47 -15.07
N PRO A 611 14.98 -16.71 -15.20
CA PRO A 611 14.01 -16.91 -16.28
C PRO A 611 14.47 -16.25 -17.58
N ASP A 612 13.77 -16.58 -18.67
CA ASP A 612 13.94 -15.96 -19.98
C ASP A 612 12.93 -14.82 -20.20
N ILE A 613 11.80 -14.88 -19.48
CA ILE A 613 10.75 -13.85 -19.42
C ILE A 613 10.34 -13.69 -17.95
N THR A 614 10.15 -12.46 -17.47
CA THR A 614 9.59 -12.20 -16.13
C THR A 614 8.52 -11.11 -16.18
N VAL A 615 7.48 -11.28 -15.38
CA VAL A 615 6.33 -10.37 -15.32
C VAL A 615 6.29 -9.72 -13.94
N ASN A 616 6.16 -8.39 -13.88
CA ASN A 616 6.05 -7.63 -12.63
C ASN A 616 4.85 -6.68 -12.67
N ALA A 617 4.10 -6.59 -11.57
CA ALA A 617 3.03 -5.62 -11.35
C ALA A 617 2.93 -5.38 -9.84
N LYS A 618 1.71 -5.14 -9.30
CA LYS A 618 1.45 -5.00 -7.85
C LYS A 618 2.41 -4.02 -7.15
N LEU A 619 3.45 -4.52 -6.46
CA LEU A 619 4.45 -3.69 -5.77
C LEU A 619 5.21 -2.76 -6.71
N LEU A 620 5.18 -3.00 -8.03
CA LEU A 620 5.83 -2.18 -9.04
C LEU A 620 5.60 -0.69 -8.83
N THR A 621 4.40 -0.29 -8.44
CA THR A 621 4.00 1.12 -8.21
C THR A 621 3.79 1.44 -6.72
N GLY A 622 4.35 0.64 -5.81
CA GLY A 622 4.19 0.79 -4.36
C GLY A 622 2.77 0.61 -3.83
N GLY A 623 1.82 0.17 -4.68
CA GLY A 623 0.39 0.07 -4.37
C GLY A 623 -0.47 1.27 -4.81
N LEU A 624 0.08 2.23 -5.58
CA LEU A 624 -0.67 3.46 -5.94
C LEU A 624 -1.48 3.37 -7.25
N LEU A 625 -0.96 2.75 -8.31
CA LEU A 625 -1.57 2.76 -9.66
C LEU A 625 -1.41 1.41 -10.37
N PRO A 626 -2.29 1.05 -11.32
CA PRO A 626 -2.05 -0.11 -12.18
C PRO A 626 -0.90 0.18 -13.16
N LEU A 627 0.07 -0.73 -13.21
CA LEU A 627 1.08 -0.84 -14.24
C LEU A 627 1.64 -2.27 -14.20
N CYS A 628 2.01 -2.80 -15.37
CA CYS A 628 2.72 -4.05 -15.46
C CYS A 628 3.86 -3.96 -16.47
N THR A 629 4.95 -4.67 -16.20
CA THR A 629 6.07 -4.85 -17.13
C THR A 629 6.33 -6.33 -17.37
N THR A 630 6.60 -6.69 -18.62
CA THR A 630 7.06 -8.02 -19.03
C THR A 630 8.47 -7.85 -19.61
N MET A 631 9.48 -8.31 -18.90
CA MET A 631 10.86 -8.31 -19.36
C MET A 631 11.16 -9.59 -20.12
N ALA A 632 11.96 -9.50 -21.18
CA ALA A 632 12.34 -10.64 -22.01
C ALA A 632 13.82 -10.61 -22.39
N SER A 633 14.37 -11.78 -22.69
CA SER A 633 15.71 -11.91 -23.23
C SER A 633 15.82 -11.45 -24.68
N ASN A 634 17.04 -11.15 -25.13
CA ASN A 634 17.26 -10.71 -26.50
C ASN A 634 16.87 -11.79 -27.52
N ASN A 635 17.13 -13.07 -27.21
CA ASN A 635 16.77 -14.20 -28.06
C ASN A 635 15.24 -14.34 -28.25
N ILE A 636 14.45 -14.03 -27.22
CA ILE A 636 12.97 -13.98 -27.34
C ILE A 636 12.54 -12.81 -28.24
N PHE A 637 13.16 -11.65 -28.08
CA PHE A 637 12.87 -10.47 -28.90
C PHE A 637 13.18 -10.69 -30.39
N GLU A 638 14.29 -11.37 -30.70
CA GLU A 638 14.71 -11.67 -32.08
C GLU A 638 13.70 -12.53 -32.86
N ALA A 639 12.88 -13.33 -32.17
CA ALA A 639 11.82 -14.13 -32.80
C ALA A 639 10.69 -13.30 -33.45
N PHE A 640 10.64 -12.00 -33.19
CA PHE A 640 9.66 -11.05 -33.75
C PHE A 640 10.28 -10.10 -34.79
N LEU A 641 11.57 -10.25 -35.11
CA LEU A 641 12.22 -9.39 -36.10
C LEU A 641 11.99 -9.93 -37.51
N SER A 642 11.38 -9.10 -38.35
CA SER A 642 11.29 -9.32 -39.79
C SER A 642 11.15 -7.99 -40.54
N ALA A 643 11.06 -8.04 -41.87
CA ALA A 643 10.76 -6.86 -42.68
C ALA A 643 9.28 -6.45 -42.61
N GLU A 644 8.39 -7.35 -42.21
CA GLU A 644 6.94 -7.18 -42.23
C GLU A 644 6.39 -6.79 -40.86
N LYS A 645 5.59 -5.72 -40.81
CA LYS A 645 5.00 -5.22 -39.55
C LYS A 645 4.15 -6.28 -38.83
N VAL A 646 3.52 -7.18 -39.59
CA VAL A 646 2.63 -8.22 -39.04
C VAL A 646 3.34 -9.28 -38.22
N ASP A 647 4.66 -9.41 -38.37
CA ASP A 647 5.47 -10.38 -37.62
C ASP A 647 5.92 -9.84 -36.24
N GLY A 648 5.73 -8.53 -36.01
CA GLY A 648 5.95 -7.93 -34.71
C GLY A 648 4.96 -8.43 -33.66
N LEU A 649 5.24 -8.14 -32.39
CA LEU A 649 4.30 -8.43 -31.31
C LEU A 649 3.09 -7.47 -31.42
N LEU A 650 2.02 -7.92 -32.09
CA LEU A 650 0.76 -7.18 -32.24
C LEU A 650 -0.08 -7.24 -30.95
N HIS A 651 0.49 -6.73 -29.86
CA HIS A 651 -0.16 -6.52 -28.57
C HIS A 651 0.11 -5.09 -28.14
N GLY A 652 -0.92 -4.37 -27.72
CA GLY A 652 -0.77 -3.04 -27.14
C GLY A 652 -2.10 -2.57 -26.59
N HIS A 653 -2.04 -1.75 -25.55
CA HIS A 653 -3.20 -1.08 -24.98
C HIS A 653 -3.05 0.42 -25.15
N SER A 654 -4.18 1.14 -25.07
CA SER A 654 -4.18 2.60 -25.18
C SER A 654 -3.24 3.24 -24.16
N TYR A 655 -3.13 2.69 -22.94
CA TYR A 655 -2.31 3.21 -21.85
C TYR A 655 -0.95 2.52 -21.68
N THR A 656 -0.48 1.74 -22.67
CA THR A 656 0.84 1.11 -22.65
C THR A 656 1.92 2.14 -22.28
N ALA A 657 2.63 1.87 -21.18
CA ALA A 657 3.65 2.72 -20.56
C ALA A 657 3.17 4.13 -20.16
N HIS A 658 1.97 4.29 -19.61
CA HIS A 658 1.49 5.60 -19.18
C HIS A 658 2.50 6.32 -18.26
N PRO A 659 2.90 7.59 -18.55
CA PRO A 659 4.00 8.26 -17.87
C PRO A 659 3.86 8.37 -16.35
N VAL A 660 2.61 8.51 -15.86
CA VAL A 660 2.31 8.62 -14.43
C VAL A 660 2.68 7.33 -13.70
N GLY A 661 2.22 6.17 -14.19
CA GLY A 661 2.56 4.87 -13.62
C GLY A 661 4.05 4.60 -13.71
N CYS A 662 4.70 4.92 -14.84
CA CYS A 662 6.13 4.70 -15.01
C CYS A 662 6.96 5.54 -14.02
N ALA A 663 6.58 6.80 -13.79
CA ALA A 663 7.27 7.68 -12.84
C ALA A 663 7.09 7.17 -11.40
N VAL A 664 5.86 6.83 -11.01
CA VAL A 664 5.55 6.27 -9.69
C VAL A 664 6.27 4.95 -9.48
N ALA A 665 6.33 4.07 -10.49
CA ALA A 665 7.04 2.82 -10.38
C ALA A 665 8.55 3.01 -10.23
N ALA A 666 9.15 3.91 -11.03
CA ALA A 666 10.57 4.22 -10.89
C ALA A 666 10.90 4.75 -9.48
N ALA A 667 10.07 5.64 -8.93
CA ALA A 667 10.22 6.16 -7.57
C ALA A 667 10.02 5.08 -6.50
N SER A 668 9.02 4.21 -6.65
CA SER A 668 8.78 3.10 -5.73
C SER A 668 9.97 2.13 -5.66
N LEU A 669 10.56 1.81 -6.82
CA LEU A 669 11.74 0.95 -6.89
C LEU A 669 12.98 1.63 -6.30
N ASP A 670 13.13 2.95 -6.50
CA ASP A 670 14.17 3.75 -5.84
C ASP A 670 14.02 3.63 -4.30
N THR A 671 12.82 3.83 -3.77
CA THR A 671 12.57 3.71 -2.33
C THR A 671 12.84 2.29 -1.80
N PHE A 672 12.39 1.23 -2.47
CA PHE A 672 12.69 -0.14 -2.00
C PHE A 672 14.18 -0.45 -2.01
N GLN A 673 14.91 0.01 -3.03
CA GLN A 673 16.35 -0.16 -3.10
C GLN A 673 17.05 0.62 -1.98
N GLU A 674 16.66 1.87 -1.74
CA GLU A 674 17.18 2.67 -0.64
C GLU A 674 16.95 2.02 0.72
N MET A 675 15.76 1.46 0.96
CA MET A 675 15.44 0.69 2.18
C MET A 675 16.32 -0.56 2.32
N SER A 676 16.62 -1.24 1.21
CA SER A 676 17.55 -2.36 1.22
C SER A 676 18.97 -1.90 1.57
N ASP A 677 19.44 -0.82 0.93
CA ASP A 677 20.83 -0.33 1.02
C ASP A 677 21.13 0.34 2.36
N ASN A 678 20.16 1.06 2.93
CA ASN A 678 20.28 1.71 4.23
C ASN A 678 20.04 0.77 5.42
N GLY A 679 19.66 -0.49 5.16
CA GLY A 679 19.45 -1.48 6.18
C GLY A 679 18.15 -1.33 6.96
N ALA A 680 17.09 -0.76 6.36
CA ALA A 680 15.76 -0.62 6.99
C ALA A 680 15.21 -1.94 7.54
N TRP A 681 15.59 -3.08 6.94
CA TRP A 681 15.17 -4.42 7.36
C TRP A 681 16.18 -5.16 8.25
N ASN A 682 17.25 -4.51 8.70
CA ASN A 682 18.31 -5.17 9.49
C ASN A 682 17.81 -5.71 10.83
N SER A 683 16.84 -5.05 11.46
CA SER A 683 16.19 -5.54 12.68
C SER A 683 15.46 -6.85 12.44
N TYR A 684 14.71 -6.97 11.33
CA TYR A 684 14.04 -8.20 10.93
C TYR A 684 15.02 -9.30 10.58
N LYS A 685 16.07 -8.98 9.81
CA LYS A 685 17.16 -9.92 9.51
C LYS A 685 17.84 -10.44 10.78
N ALA A 686 18.07 -9.57 11.76
CA ALA A 686 18.65 -9.97 13.05
C ALA A 686 17.75 -10.91 13.85
N ALA A 687 16.42 -10.75 13.77
CA ALA A 687 15.46 -11.70 14.36
C ALA A 687 15.47 -13.08 13.67
N TRP A 688 16.18 -13.21 12.55
CA TRP A 688 16.44 -14.44 11.80
C TRP A 688 17.94 -14.75 11.73
N ASP A 689 18.68 -14.45 12.80
CA ASP A 689 20.12 -14.76 12.95
C ASP A 689 21.04 -14.13 11.86
N GLY A 690 20.56 -13.10 11.16
CA GLY A 690 21.28 -12.46 10.07
C GLY A 690 21.32 -13.28 8.77
N GLU A 691 20.46 -14.28 8.63
CA GLU A 691 20.36 -15.13 7.44
C GLU A 691 19.90 -14.33 6.19
N LYS A 692 20.20 -14.85 4.99
CA LYS A 692 19.73 -14.25 3.73
C LYS A 692 18.24 -14.45 3.54
N THR A 693 17.70 -15.57 4.01
CA THR A 693 16.27 -15.82 4.10
C THR A 693 15.73 -15.33 5.44
N TRP A 694 14.91 -14.29 5.40
CA TRP A 694 14.37 -13.65 6.59
C TRP A 694 12.90 -13.26 6.36
N SER A 695 12.21 -13.00 7.46
CA SER A 695 10.81 -12.57 7.47
C SER A 695 10.64 -11.39 8.42
N MET A 696 9.68 -10.51 8.11
CA MET A 696 9.25 -9.47 9.04
C MET A 696 8.54 -10.06 10.26
N TRP A 697 8.07 -11.30 10.16
CA TRP A 697 7.49 -12.09 11.24
C TRP A 697 8.61 -12.81 12.00
N GLU A 698 8.66 -12.66 13.32
CA GLU A 698 9.79 -13.15 14.11
C GLU A 698 9.92 -14.68 14.08
N LYS A 699 11.16 -15.18 13.95
CA LYS A 699 11.46 -16.62 13.92
C LYS A 699 10.85 -17.39 15.10
N ALA A 700 10.92 -16.81 16.30
CA ALA A 700 10.36 -17.39 17.52
C ALA A 700 8.82 -17.46 17.49
N PHE A 701 8.16 -16.43 16.93
CA PHE A 701 6.71 -16.41 16.75
C PHE A 701 6.26 -17.48 15.75
N VAL A 702 6.91 -17.56 14.59
CA VAL A 702 6.59 -18.56 13.55
C VAL A 702 6.74 -19.98 14.11
N ALA A 703 7.82 -20.23 14.87
CA ALA A 703 8.01 -21.48 15.59
C ALA A 703 6.85 -21.76 16.57
N GLN A 704 6.43 -20.79 17.39
CA GLN A 704 5.32 -20.98 18.33
C GLN A 704 3.99 -21.31 17.61
N VAL A 705 3.67 -20.59 16.53
CA VAL A 705 2.48 -20.87 15.70
C VAL A 705 2.50 -22.30 15.17
N SER A 706 3.66 -22.77 14.67
CA SER A 706 3.82 -24.12 14.12
C SER A 706 3.61 -25.26 15.14
N HIS A 707 3.62 -24.97 16.45
CA HIS A 707 3.36 -25.94 17.51
C HIS A 707 1.88 -26.05 17.90
N SER A 708 1.04 -25.13 17.44
CA SER A 708 -0.39 -25.16 17.76
C SER A 708 -1.06 -26.41 17.18
N GLY A 709 -1.91 -27.05 17.99
CA GLY A 709 -2.70 -28.21 17.55
C GLY A 709 -3.64 -27.92 16.37
N LYS A 710 -3.99 -26.65 16.15
CA LYS A 710 -4.89 -26.16 15.10
C LYS A 710 -4.21 -25.86 13.76
N VAL A 711 -2.89 -25.78 13.76
CA VAL A 711 -2.12 -25.37 12.58
C VAL A 711 -1.57 -26.63 11.90
N ASP A 712 -1.82 -26.75 10.60
CA ASP A 712 -1.21 -27.78 9.75
C ASP A 712 0.23 -27.41 9.40
N GLY A 713 0.44 -26.14 9.06
CA GLY A 713 1.77 -25.58 8.82
C GLY A 713 1.75 -24.07 8.73
N VAL A 714 2.92 -23.47 8.84
CA VAL A 714 3.13 -22.03 8.68
C VAL A 714 4.29 -21.77 7.74
N PHE A 715 4.16 -20.77 6.87
CA PHE A 715 5.24 -20.28 6.02
C PHE A 715 5.36 -18.76 6.19
N SER A 716 6.59 -18.25 6.25
CA SER A 716 6.82 -16.81 6.28
C SER A 716 8.12 -16.45 5.59
N LEU A 717 8.10 -15.42 4.73
CA LEU A 717 9.26 -14.91 4.02
C LEU A 717 9.02 -13.46 3.59
N GLY A 718 10.00 -12.58 3.79
CA GLY A 718 9.85 -11.15 3.56
C GLY A 718 8.66 -10.58 4.35
N SER A 719 7.74 -9.93 3.65
CA SER A 719 6.53 -9.35 4.25
C SER A 719 5.36 -10.33 4.45
N VAL A 720 5.50 -11.58 4.02
CA VAL A 720 4.39 -12.54 3.93
C VAL A 720 4.39 -13.49 5.12
N LEU A 721 3.21 -13.69 5.72
CA LEU A 721 2.88 -14.77 6.64
C LEU A 721 1.68 -15.55 6.09
N ALA A 722 1.79 -16.87 6.04
CA ALA A 722 0.71 -17.78 5.70
C ALA A 722 0.59 -18.86 6.78
N ILE A 723 -0.60 -18.99 7.38
CA ILE A 723 -0.92 -19.98 8.39
C ILE A 723 -2.02 -20.87 7.82
N THR A 724 -1.69 -22.15 7.60
CA THR A 724 -2.64 -23.16 7.16
C THR A 724 -3.29 -23.80 8.39
N LEU A 725 -4.59 -23.58 8.55
CA LEU A 725 -5.37 -24.20 9.61
C LEU A 725 -5.75 -25.63 9.23
N LYS A 726 -5.89 -26.51 10.23
CA LYS A 726 -6.50 -27.82 10.05
C LYS A 726 -8.01 -27.64 9.87
N ASP A 727 -8.58 -28.38 8.92
CA ASP A 727 -10.02 -28.46 8.70
C ASP A 727 -10.40 -29.94 8.53
N ASP A 728 -11.30 -30.43 9.37
CA ASP A 728 -11.76 -31.83 9.38
C ASP A 728 -12.95 -32.06 8.41
N ILE A 729 -13.50 -31.01 7.80
CA ILE A 729 -14.77 -31.03 7.05
C ILE A 729 -14.58 -30.80 5.55
N SER A 730 -13.71 -29.85 5.16
CA SER A 730 -13.50 -29.50 3.74
C SER A 730 -12.08 -29.00 3.46
N THR A 731 -11.49 -29.40 2.33
CA THR A 731 -10.14 -28.96 1.94
C THR A 731 -10.17 -27.87 0.86
N GLY A 732 -9.20 -26.95 0.90
CA GLY A 732 -9.00 -25.93 -0.13
C GLY A 732 -9.97 -24.74 -0.05
N TYR A 733 -10.25 -24.09 -1.19
CA TYR A 733 -10.97 -22.81 -1.28
C TYR A 733 -12.40 -22.82 -0.69
N ALA A 734 -13.02 -24.00 -0.55
CA ALA A 734 -14.36 -24.16 0.01
C ALA A 734 -14.40 -24.22 1.55
N SER A 735 -13.23 -24.20 2.21
CA SER A 735 -13.12 -24.24 3.67
C SER A 735 -13.56 -22.93 4.32
N ASN A 736 -14.32 -23.05 5.40
CA ASN A 736 -14.73 -21.95 6.28
C ASN A 736 -13.83 -21.83 7.52
N ALA A 737 -12.72 -22.57 7.62
CA ALA A 737 -11.87 -22.58 8.81
C ALA A 737 -11.28 -21.19 9.15
N THR A 738 -11.21 -20.29 8.17
CA THR A 738 -10.76 -18.91 8.37
C THR A 738 -11.84 -17.98 8.90
N GLU A 739 -13.12 -18.36 8.87
CA GLU A 739 -14.23 -17.56 9.39
C GLU A 739 -14.21 -17.45 10.91
N ASP A 740 -13.83 -18.52 11.61
CA ASP A 740 -13.69 -18.50 13.07
C ASP A 740 -12.60 -17.51 13.51
N PHE A 741 -11.48 -17.47 12.79
CA PHE A 741 -10.41 -16.50 13.05
C PHE A 741 -10.84 -15.06 12.75
N LYS A 742 -11.55 -14.83 11.63
CA LYS A 742 -12.14 -13.52 11.32
C LYS A 742 -13.09 -13.07 12.42
N SER A 743 -14.01 -13.95 12.83
CA SER A 743 -14.99 -13.67 13.88
C SER A 743 -14.31 -13.37 15.21
N TYR A 744 -13.23 -14.09 15.55
CA TYR A 744 -12.41 -13.80 16.72
C TYR A 744 -11.81 -12.39 16.65
N LEU A 745 -11.22 -12.01 15.51
CA LEU A 745 -10.62 -10.68 15.34
C LEU A 745 -11.66 -9.56 15.37
N GLU A 746 -12.85 -9.80 14.83
CA GLU A 746 -13.98 -8.85 14.89
C GLU A 746 -14.53 -8.70 16.32
N ALA A 747 -14.54 -9.78 17.11
CA ALA A 747 -15.01 -9.76 18.49
C ALA A 747 -13.96 -9.28 19.51
N THR A 748 -12.68 -9.29 19.14
CA THR A 748 -11.58 -8.93 20.05
C THR A 748 -11.35 -7.42 20.02
N ASP A 749 -11.64 -6.76 21.14
CA ASP A 749 -11.17 -5.38 21.36
C ASP A 749 -9.65 -5.41 21.60
N THR A 750 -8.90 -5.03 20.57
CA THR A 750 -7.44 -4.97 20.62
C THR A 750 -6.94 -3.75 21.39
N GLY A 751 -7.83 -2.81 21.74
CA GLY A 751 -7.51 -1.52 22.35
C GLY A 751 -6.63 -0.62 21.49
N SER A 752 -6.43 -0.95 20.20
CA SER A 752 -5.54 -0.26 19.27
C SER A 752 -6.10 -0.18 17.84
N PHE A 753 -6.14 -1.31 17.11
CA PHE A 753 -6.67 -1.41 15.75
C PHE A 753 -7.20 -2.83 15.47
N SER A 754 -8.18 -2.92 14.58
CA SER A 754 -8.67 -4.20 14.07
C SER A 754 -7.86 -4.64 12.83
N LEU A 755 -8.02 -5.90 12.40
CA LEU A 755 -7.35 -6.44 11.21
C LEU A 755 -8.33 -6.65 10.06
N HIS A 756 -8.04 -6.08 8.88
CA HIS A 756 -8.71 -6.45 7.64
C HIS A 756 -8.00 -7.64 7.00
N ILE A 757 -8.49 -8.84 7.28
CA ILE A 757 -7.95 -10.08 6.72
C ILE A 757 -8.83 -10.65 5.63
N ARG A 758 -8.21 -11.37 4.70
CA ARG A 758 -8.91 -12.25 3.75
C ARG A 758 -8.34 -13.65 3.91
N GLY A 759 -9.21 -14.65 3.90
CA GLY A 759 -8.80 -16.06 3.87
C GLY A 759 -8.70 -16.55 2.43
N LEU A 760 -7.92 -17.60 2.21
CA LEU A 760 -7.94 -18.43 1.00
C LEU A 760 -8.21 -19.87 1.43
N GLY A 761 -9.49 -20.27 1.43
CA GLY A 761 -9.88 -21.55 2.02
C GLY A 761 -9.52 -21.62 3.50
N ASN A 762 -8.73 -22.63 3.88
CA ASN A 762 -8.22 -22.84 5.24
C ASN A 762 -6.93 -22.06 5.56
N VAL A 763 -6.46 -21.20 4.64
CA VAL A 763 -5.24 -20.42 4.83
C VAL A 763 -5.57 -18.99 5.24
N ILE A 764 -5.04 -18.59 6.41
CA ILE A 764 -4.97 -17.20 6.83
C ILE A 764 -3.66 -16.64 6.27
N TYR A 765 -3.74 -15.55 5.51
CA TYR A 765 -2.54 -14.82 5.11
C TYR A 765 -2.56 -13.40 5.65
N ILE A 766 -1.39 -12.92 6.04
CA ILE A 766 -1.18 -11.55 6.49
C ILE A 766 0.05 -11.02 5.78
N MET A 767 -0.09 -9.81 5.25
CA MET A 767 0.93 -9.15 4.46
C MET A 767 1.16 -7.75 5.00
N THR A 768 2.42 -7.45 5.29
CA THR A 768 2.84 -6.11 5.69
C THR A 768 3.21 -5.27 4.46
N SER A 769 3.28 -3.95 4.61
CA SER A 769 4.11 -3.15 3.72
C SER A 769 5.58 -3.38 4.05
N GLN A 770 6.48 -2.95 3.16
CA GLN A 770 7.92 -3.02 3.42
C GLN A 770 8.37 -2.01 4.49
N SER A 771 7.49 -1.09 4.87
CA SER A 771 7.70 -0.03 5.86
C SER A 771 6.96 -0.23 7.19
N THR A 772 6.23 -1.35 7.35
CA THR A 772 5.46 -1.61 8.58
C THR A 772 6.39 -1.63 9.80
N GLU A 773 5.98 -0.99 10.89
CA GLU A 773 6.80 -0.91 12.10
C GLU A 773 6.84 -2.24 12.89
N PRO A 774 7.98 -2.59 13.54
CA PRO A 774 8.08 -3.79 14.36
C PRO A 774 7.04 -3.89 15.48
N ARG A 775 6.63 -2.74 16.06
CA ARG A 775 5.62 -2.70 17.13
C ARG A 775 4.24 -3.13 16.64
N THR A 776 3.86 -2.71 15.43
CA THR A 776 2.62 -3.14 14.77
C THR A 776 2.62 -4.64 14.56
N ILE A 777 3.72 -5.18 14.01
CA ILE A 777 3.87 -6.62 13.80
C ILE A 777 3.79 -7.39 15.13
N GLY A 778 4.50 -6.95 16.16
CA GLY A 778 4.46 -7.59 17.48
C GLY A 778 3.06 -7.64 18.11
N HIS A 779 2.24 -6.62 17.87
CA HIS A 779 0.83 -6.63 18.28
C HIS A 779 0.03 -7.71 17.54
N ILE A 780 0.17 -7.78 16.22
CA ILE A 780 -0.51 -8.79 15.38
C ILE A 780 -0.08 -10.20 15.78
N GLN A 781 1.22 -10.42 16.00
CA GLN A 781 1.74 -11.70 16.50
C GLN A 781 1.07 -12.11 17.81
N SER A 782 0.91 -11.17 18.75
CA SER A 782 0.27 -11.42 20.04
C SER A 782 -1.18 -11.84 19.87
N LEU A 783 -1.96 -11.15 19.02
CA LEU A 783 -3.35 -11.47 18.72
C LEU A 783 -3.49 -12.89 18.13
N ILE A 784 -2.62 -13.26 17.21
CA ILE A 784 -2.62 -14.60 16.60
C ILE A 784 -2.32 -15.67 17.65
N LEU A 785 -1.30 -15.47 18.49
CA LEU A 785 -0.96 -16.43 19.54
C LEU A 785 -2.10 -16.58 20.55
N ASP A 786 -2.81 -15.52 20.88
CA ASP A 786 -3.92 -15.58 21.83
C ASP A 786 -5.14 -16.31 21.25
N TYR A 787 -5.47 -16.11 19.97
CA TYR A 787 -6.45 -16.93 19.25
C TYR A 787 -6.09 -18.43 19.30
N LEU A 788 -4.82 -18.76 19.07
CA LEU A 788 -4.36 -20.14 19.03
C LEU A 788 -4.35 -20.81 20.41
N LYS A 789 -4.38 -20.05 21.52
CA LYS A 789 -4.46 -20.57 22.91
C LYS A 789 -5.88 -20.71 23.44
N THR A 790 -6.82 -19.89 23.00
CA THR A 790 -8.12 -19.68 23.67
C THR A 790 -9.25 -20.60 23.19
N ASN A 791 -9.02 -21.41 22.17
CA ASN A 791 -9.94 -22.44 21.69
C ASN A 791 -9.14 -23.72 21.37
#